data_AF-A0A6I2GV38-F1
#
_entry.id   AF-A0A6I2GV38-F1
#
_cell.length_a   1.000
_cell.length_b   1.000
_cell.length_c   1.000
_cell.angle_alpha   90.00
_cell.angle_beta   90.00
_cell.angle_gamma   90.00
#
_symmetry.space_group_name_H-M   'P 1'
#
loop_
_entity.id
_entity.type
_entity.pdbx_description
1 polymer ?
#
loop_
_entity_poly.entity_id
_entity_poly.type
_entity_poly.pdbx_seq_one_letter_code
_entity_poly.pdbx_strand_id
1 'polypeptide(L)'
;MNMRGLFRAALLASVLTAAAACSGGGDGTDPVDSGTPDGGGPVITPTATDSDGDGIPNSVEDKNGNGRVDEGETDPNSRDTDCDGLLDGPSQGSMKGEDQNANGTVDPGETDPTKLDTDGDGLTDGVERGVTQNLEPSRCTTFVADADPATVSDPTKADSDGDGMQDGAEDGNQNGKVDPGELDPGKSGDASPLVAQVCSTNNLKPVTVKKLSAPDLTLGLPSTFSDAELKDMVVSSAVKGTIGYDPDSKVAFIAYKTGQVGTSTTPDKDEEGLRATIGAGAPSTRQNFTTWDGTAATQAFYASTATTDLVAYANSLATSLVGSGAGALTGTAGISGPFKIQAEFVHRSNQSVIVVLAISSAARFDDASLPSRLVIEDVAGGTGLAQYVDTNSVQCEPFVTGRGKVDFLFVVDDSGSMATSQDFLAKAATDVAAKLGASSLDWRIGMVTTSYTTSGEPNTNVFRGYTTNIDQFKAWLTPKAYCASATNMCVVLGTANSTSCTSNSQCTGGTLCDTGIGKCAPISSTLANTTCSANTECWVNIDGTPTEKSLDAAREGLKFSCGSVATGAQKARPDAIPVVVLLTDTRDQSTDSVAAFNTFFQTGNPANQSIAVHGIICPPDGARCDSQEDNTNPRHADVIAQTSGVVGSIRDAANITATINGIVDSTIAAAGYKLAKPPIGASVRVGLESVTNPTACPSNTDLPRSRVNGFDVNGVSKTLSFYGACRPASTGTGNAAVSYRYWVDGKSDPDGKAPCFEDPKYDPNDPDHCQGKLSCDTATTNTCICKAPVAGCPSGQVFDNRTTVCACVTPIG
;
A
#
# COMPACT_ATOMS: atom_id res chain seq x y z
N MET A 1 -3.45 45.45 17.31
CA MET A 1 -2.38 46.24 16.66
C MET A 1 -1.69 45.34 15.64
N ASN A 2 -1.79 45.70 14.35
CA ASN A 2 -1.14 45.18 13.11
C ASN A 2 -0.95 43.66 12.96
N MET A 3 -1.68 42.88 12.15
CA MET A 3 -2.15 42.97 10.74
C MET A 3 -1.05 42.77 9.68
N ARG A 4 -1.00 41.57 9.07
CA ARG A 4 -0.64 41.18 7.68
C ARG A 4 -0.65 39.64 7.62
N GLY A 5 -1.39 38.91 6.78
CA GLY A 5 -2.12 39.25 5.55
C GLY A 5 -1.70 38.27 4.46
N LEU A 6 -2.55 37.26 4.21
CA LEU A 6 -2.43 36.16 3.24
C LEU A 6 -2.37 36.59 1.75
N PHE A 7 -2.06 35.57 0.93
CA PHE A 7 -2.50 35.26 -0.44
C PHE A 7 -1.51 35.50 -1.57
N ARG A 8 -1.14 34.38 -2.25
CA ARG A 8 -1.15 34.28 -3.71
C ARG A 8 -1.57 32.88 -4.16
N ALA A 9 -2.54 32.85 -5.07
CA ALA A 9 -2.94 31.73 -5.90
C ALA A 9 -2.81 32.14 -7.39
N ALA A 10 -2.75 31.13 -8.24
CA ALA A 10 -2.32 31.04 -9.64
C ALA A 10 -3.08 31.90 -10.69
N LEU A 11 -2.48 32.08 -11.89
CA LEU A 11 -2.97 31.48 -13.16
C LEU A 11 -2.05 31.76 -14.37
N LEU A 12 -1.99 30.76 -15.26
CA LEU A 12 -1.40 30.71 -16.61
C LEU A 12 -2.03 31.70 -17.63
N ALA A 13 -1.24 32.19 -18.59
CA ALA A 13 -1.68 32.53 -19.95
C ALA A 13 -0.49 32.55 -20.95
N SER A 14 -0.78 32.16 -22.19
CA SER A 14 0.15 31.69 -23.23
C SER A 14 0.39 32.71 -24.37
N VAL A 15 1.50 32.52 -25.11
CA VAL A 15 1.66 32.62 -26.58
C VAL A 15 1.99 33.98 -27.30
N LEU A 16 3.13 33.90 -28.04
CA LEU A 16 3.52 34.46 -29.37
C LEU A 16 4.31 35.80 -29.58
N THR A 17 5.45 35.60 -30.27
CA THR A 17 6.12 36.40 -31.34
C THR A 17 6.84 37.74 -31.03
N ALA A 18 8.15 37.76 -31.30
CA ALA A 18 8.78 38.68 -32.27
C ALA A 18 10.22 38.23 -32.61
N ALA A 19 10.54 38.23 -33.91
CA ALA A 19 11.84 37.95 -34.52
C ALA A 19 12.75 39.19 -34.56
N ALA A 20 14.08 38.98 -34.56
CA ALA A 20 15.03 39.86 -35.26
C ALA A 20 16.35 39.12 -35.51
N ALA A 21 16.67 38.95 -36.79
CA ALA A 21 17.93 38.45 -37.31
C ALA A 21 19.03 39.53 -37.28
N CYS A 22 20.29 39.12 -37.23
CA CYS A 22 21.33 39.76 -38.05
C CYS A 22 22.45 38.77 -38.39
N SER A 23 22.69 38.65 -39.70
CA SER A 23 23.64 37.82 -40.41
C SER A 23 25.06 38.40 -40.45
N GLY A 24 26.05 37.54 -40.71
CA GLY A 24 27.31 37.93 -41.35
C GLY A 24 28.30 36.77 -41.39
N GLY A 25 28.62 36.26 -42.58
CA GLY A 25 29.58 35.17 -42.81
C GLY A 25 30.70 35.53 -43.79
N GLY A 26 31.63 34.57 -43.95
CA GLY A 26 32.69 34.47 -44.97
C GLY A 26 34.06 34.99 -44.51
N ASP A 27 35.23 34.48 -44.90
CA ASP A 27 35.69 33.34 -45.73
C ASP A 27 37.24 33.38 -45.67
N GLY A 28 37.93 32.24 -45.75
CA GLY A 28 39.15 32.12 -46.55
C GLY A 28 40.56 32.07 -45.90
N THR A 29 41.18 30.89 -46.06
CA THR A 29 42.60 30.61 -46.41
C THR A 29 43.67 30.27 -45.34
N ASP A 30 44.18 29.03 -45.46
CA ASP A 30 45.37 28.36 -44.90
C ASP A 30 46.69 28.92 -45.53
N PRO A 31 47.94 28.85 -44.97
CA PRO A 31 48.71 27.58 -44.88
C PRO A 31 49.86 27.44 -43.80
N VAL A 32 50.17 26.18 -43.43
CA VAL A 32 51.41 25.55 -42.89
C VAL A 32 52.46 26.35 -42.05
N ASP A 33 52.82 25.81 -40.87
CA ASP A 33 54.23 25.66 -40.39
C ASP A 33 54.34 24.58 -39.28
N SER A 34 55.56 24.20 -38.93
CA SER A 34 56.08 22.85 -38.81
C SER A 34 56.70 22.52 -37.43
N GLY A 35 56.56 21.24 -37.02
CA GLY A 35 57.48 20.42 -36.21
C GLY A 35 58.06 20.91 -34.87
N THR A 36 57.85 20.16 -33.78
CA THR A 36 58.87 19.33 -33.08
C THR A 36 58.27 18.54 -31.89
N PRO A 37 58.93 17.46 -31.40
CA PRO A 37 58.28 16.33 -30.72
C PRO A 37 58.54 16.25 -29.20
N ASP A 38 57.84 15.29 -28.57
CA ASP A 38 58.20 14.49 -27.39
C ASP A 38 57.44 14.76 -26.08
N GLY A 39 56.99 13.68 -25.44
CA GLY A 39 56.27 13.65 -24.16
C GLY A 39 55.19 12.57 -24.08
N GLY A 40 55.58 11.33 -23.82
CA GLY A 40 54.70 10.15 -23.78
C GLY A 40 53.60 10.19 -22.71
N GLY A 41 52.35 10.08 -23.17
CA GLY A 41 51.22 9.47 -22.47
C GLY A 41 50.75 8.24 -23.28
N PRO A 42 49.91 7.36 -22.71
CA PRO A 42 49.46 6.16 -23.41
C PRO A 42 48.82 6.54 -24.74
N VAL A 43 49.28 5.88 -25.80
CA VAL A 43 48.77 6.06 -27.16
C VAL A 43 47.38 5.42 -27.19
N ILE A 44 46.33 6.21 -27.01
CA ILE A 44 45.00 5.88 -27.52
C ILE A 44 45.12 5.81 -29.05
N THR A 45 45.16 4.60 -29.58
CA THR A 45 45.10 4.36 -31.02
C THR A 45 43.76 4.87 -31.55
N PRO A 46 43.71 5.74 -32.56
CA PRO A 46 42.47 6.25 -33.12
C PRO A 46 41.85 5.22 -34.07
N THR A 47 41.26 4.15 -33.54
CA THR A 47 40.42 3.20 -34.31
C THR A 47 39.35 2.47 -33.51
N ALA A 48 39.25 2.62 -32.19
CA ALA A 48 38.10 2.07 -31.48
C ALA A 48 37.02 3.15 -31.45
N THR A 49 35.89 2.87 -32.11
CA THR A 49 34.70 3.70 -31.98
C THR A 49 34.28 3.69 -30.51
N ASP A 50 33.99 4.87 -29.99
CA ASP A 50 33.39 5.15 -28.68
C ASP A 50 32.21 6.08 -29.03
N SER A 51 31.00 5.55 -28.99
CA SER A 51 29.85 6.15 -29.71
C SER A 51 29.11 7.18 -28.87
N ASP A 52 29.16 7.06 -27.55
CA ASP A 52 28.60 8.03 -26.59
C ASP A 52 29.68 8.90 -25.92
N GLY A 53 30.96 8.54 -26.05
CA GLY A 53 32.11 9.33 -25.66
C GLY A 53 32.49 9.21 -24.18
N ASP A 54 32.03 8.19 -23.48
CA ASP A 54 32.27 7.98 -22.05
C ASP A 54 33.73 7.57 -21.73
N GLY A 55 34.47 7.13 -22.75
CA GLY A 55 35.87 6.73 -22.69
C GLY A 55 36.09 5.22 -22.67
N ILE A 56 35.04 4.40 -22.63
CA ILE A 56 35.10 2.96 -22.90
C ILE A 56 34.91 2.74 -24.41
N PRO A 57 35.80 1.99 -25.07
CA PRO A 57 35.57 1.68 -26.48
C PRO A 57 34.41 0.69 -26.63
N ASN A 58 33.55 0.88 -27.64
CA ASN A 58 32.39 0.00 -27.89
C ASN A 58 32.73 -1.51 -27.89
N SER A 59 33.95 -1.92 -28.27
CA SER A 59 34.39 -3.33 -28.27
C SER A 59 34.61 -3.94 -26.88
N VAL A 60 34.68 -3.10 -25.86
CA VAL A 60 34.78 -3.46 -24.44
C VAL A 60 33.38 -3.55 -23.85
N GLU A 61 32.52 -2.60 -24.19
CA GLU A 61 31.12 -2.53 -23.78
C GLU A 61 30.30 -3.71 -24.36
N ASP A 62 30.38 -3.95 -25.67
CA ASP A 62 29.84 -5.14 -26.34
C ASP A 62 30.95 -6.19 -26.48
N LYS A 63 31.30 -6.81 -25.34
CA LYS A 63 32.43 -7.73 -25.22
C LYS A 63 32.35 -8.90 -26.19
N ASN A 64 31.12 -9.31 -26.52
CA ASN A 64 30.86 -10.46 -27.36
C ASN A 64 30.57 -10.08 -28.84
N GLY A 65 30.45 -8.79 -29.14
CA GLY A 65 30.36 -8.22 -30.49
C GLY A 65 29.04 -8.53 -31.20
N ASN A 66 27.98 -8.84 -30.46
CA ASN A 66 26.68 -9.24 -31.02
C ASN A 66 25.77 -8.04 -31.32
N GLY A 67 26.18 -6.82 -30.93
CA GLY A 67 25.41 -5.59 -31.06
C GLY A 67 24.25 -5.47 -30.07
N ARG A 68 24.34 -6.16 -28.94
CA ARG A 68 23.35 -6.24 -27.85
C ARG A 68 23.97 -5.75 -26.53
N VAL A 69 23.12 -5.51 -25.55
CA VAL A 69 23.55 -5.19 -24.18
C VAL A 69 23.18 -6.39 -23.32
N ASP A 70 24.13 -7.28 -23.08
CA ASP A 70 23.92 -8.47 -22.26
C ASP A 70 24.15 -8.20 -20.76
N GLU A 71 23.82 -9.16 -19.90
CA GLU A 71 24.06 -9.06 -18.46
C GLU A 71 25.55 -8.86 -18.16
N GLY A 72 25.90 -7.75 -17.52
CA GLY A 72 27.28 -7.36 -17.22
C GLY A 72 28.00 -6.62 -18.36
N GLU A 73 27.26 -6.15 -19.36
CA GLU A 73 27.73 -5.24 -20.41
C GLU A 73 27.14 -3.83 -20.23
N THR A 74 27.91 -2.79 -20.52
CA THR A 74 27.43 -1.40 -20.62
C THR A 74 26.82 -1.16 -22.01
N ASP A 75 25.90 -0.21 -22.17
CA ASP A 75 25.31 0.11 -23.49
C ASP A 75 26.23 1.07 -24.26
N PRO A 76 26.76 0.69 -25.45
CA PRO A 76 27.68 1.54 -26.22
C PRO A 76 27.09 2.84 -26.80
N ASN A 77 25.90 3.23 -26.36
CA ASN A 77 25.25 4.49 -26.72
C ASN A 77 24.78 5.27 -25.47
N SER A 78 25.13 4.79 -24.27
CA SER A 78 24.85 5.39 -22.96
C SER A 78 26.17 5.71 -22.31
N ARG A 79 26.33 6.96 -21.89
CA ARG A 79 27.49 7.33 -21.07
C ARG A 79 27.33 6.93 -19.61
N ASP A 80 26.12 6.57 -19.22
CA ASP A 80 25.63 6.28 -17.88
C ASP A 80 24.55 5.20 -18.05
N THR A 81 24.96 3.92 -18.04
CA THR A 81 24.11 2.78 -18.40
C THR A 81 23.10 2.47 -17.32
N ASP A 82 23.47 2.60 -16.05
CA ASP A 82 22.62 2.29 -14.90
C ASP A 82 21.91 3.53 -14.30
N CYS A 83 22.23 4.72 -14.80
CA CYS A 83 21.55 5.97 -14.51
C CYS A 83 21.76 6.51 -13.09
N ASP A 84 22.93 6.25 -12.50
CA ASP A 84 23.34 6.76 -11.20
C ASP A 84 24.00 8.16 -11.27
N GLY A 85 24.38 8.61 -12.48
CA GLY A 85 25.02 9.90 -12.76
C GLY A 85 26.55 9.88 -12.78
N LEU A 86 27.18 8.72 -12.66
CA LEU A 86 28.57 8.46 -12.96
C LEU A 86 28.71 8.09 -14.45
N LEU A 87 29.92 8.28 -14.99
CA LEU A 87 30.26 7.78 -16.31
C LEU A 87 30.62 6.30 -16.19
N ASP A 88 30.11 5.47 -17.10
CA ASP A 88 30.50 4.05 -17.19
C ASP A 88 32.04 3.94 -17.23
N GLY A 89 32.67 4.77 -18.08
CA GLY A 89 34.11 4.90 -18.23
C GLY A 89 34.85 5.81 -17.24
N PRO A 90 36.11 6.19 -17.56
CA PRO A 90 36.95 6.97 -16.67
C PRO A 90 36.41 8.38 -16.38
N SER A 91 36.81 8.95 -15.25
CA SER A 91 36.41 10.33 -14.89
C SER A 91 36.86 11.35 -15.96
N GLN A 92 35.92 12.13 -16.50
CA GLN A 92 36.18 13.15 -17.52
C GLN A 92 35.88 14.57 -17.01
N GLY A 93 36.93 15.34 -16.72
CA GLY A 93 36.79 16.73 -16.28
C GLY A 93 36.14 16.82 -14.90
N SER A 94 34.91 17.35 -14.82
CA SER A 94 34.13 17.39 -13.58
C SER A 94 33.20 16.19 -13.39
N MET A 95 33.02 15.38 -14.44
CA MET A 95 32.23 14.15 -14.37
C MET A 95 33.09 13.06 -13.71
N LYS A 96 32.49 12.38 -12.74
CA LYS A 96 33.11 11.22 -12.08
C LYS A 96 32.75 9.99 -12.91
N GLY A 97 33.64 9.01 -12.89
CA GLY A 97 33.42 7.74 -13.59
C GLY A 97 33.66 6.54 -12.70
N GLU A 98 33.44 5.37 -13.26
CA GLU A 98 33.41 4.10 -12.56
C GLU A 98 34.60 3.23 -12.95
N ASP A 99 34.72 2.87 -14.23
CA ASP A 99 35.89 2.16 -14.77
C ASP A 99 37.02 3.14 -15.09
N GLN A 100 37.91 3.40 -14.13
CA GLN A 100 38.98 4.39 -14.30
C GLN A 100 40.01 3.99 -15.36
N ASN A 101 40.04 2.71 -15.75
CA ASN A 101 41.04 2.20 -16.66
C ASN A 101 40.48 1.71 -18.00
N ALA A 102 39.17 1.87 -18.22
CA ALA A 102 38.43 1.58 -19.44
C ALA A 102 38.66 0.14 -19.95
N ASN A 103 38.70 -0.83 -19.03
CA ASN A 103 38.95 -2.23 -19.34
C ASN A 103 37.68 -3.10 -19.38
N GLY A 104 36.52 -2.56 -18.99
CA GLY A 104 35.23 -3.23 -18.94
C GLY A 104 35.15 -4.29 -17.84
N THR A 105 35.89 -4.12 -16.75
CA THR A 105 35.86 -5.00 -15.57
C THR A 105 35.92 -4.16 -14.31
N VAL A 106 35.04 -4.47 -13.35
CA VAL A 106 35.01 -3.79 -12.05
C VAL A 106 36.25 -4.17 -11.24
N ASP A 107 37.19 -3.22 -11.08
CA ASP A 107 38.39 -3.40 -10.27
C ASP A 107 38.17 -3.01 -8.79
N PRO A 108 39.05 -3.44 -7.85
CA PRO A 108 38.89 -3.09 -6.44
C PRO A 108 38.87 -1.58 -6.20
N GLY A 109 37.76 -1.09 -5.64
CA GLY A 109 37.52 0.33 -5.37
C GLY A 109 36.83 1.09 -6.51
N GLU A 110 36.45 0.40 -7.57
CA GLU A 110 35.52 0.88 -8.60
C GLU A 110 34.10 0.41 -8.29
N THR A 111 33.14 1.20 -8.75
CA THR A 111 31.72 0.86 -8.80
C THR A 111 31.41 0.08 -10.09
N ASP A 112 30.29 -0.63 -10.13
CA ASP A 112 29.84 -1.44 -11.26
C ASP A 112 28.89 -0.65 -12.15
N PRO A 113 29.29 -0.24 -13.37
CA PRO A 113 28.51 0.66 -14.23
C PRO A 113 27.23 0.04 -14.82
N THR A 114 26.91 -1.18 -14.40
CA THR A 114 25.66 -1.86 -14.73
C THR A 114 24.70 -1.92 -13.53
N LYS A 115 25.05 -1.28 -12.41
CA LYS A 115 24.32 -1.30 -11.15
C LYS A 115 24.30 0.08 -10.50
N LEU A 116 23.10 0.65 -10.47
CA LEU A 116 22.78 1.91 -9.77
C LEU A 116 23.30 2.00 -8.31
N ASP A 117 23.48 0.87 -7.64
CA ASP A 117 23.90 0.72 -6.25
C ASP A 117 24.80 -0.54 -6.18
N THR A 118 26.11 -0.33 -6.14
CA THR A 118 27.14 -1.37 -6.30
C THR A 118 27.19 -2.32 -5.10
N ASP A 119 27.08 -1.78 -3.89
CA ASP A 119 27.19 -2.56 -2.66
C ASP A 119 25.84 -3.02 -2.08
N GLY A 120 24.74 -2.52 -2.65
CA GLY A 120 23.37 -2.98 -2.46
C GLY A 120 22.75 -2.51 -1.15
N ASP A 121 23.15 -1.34 -0.65
CA ASP A 121 22.74 -0.83 0.64
C ASP A 121 21.50 0.08 0.57
N GLY A 122 21.12 0.54 -0.62
CA GLY A 122 19.96 1.38 -0.91
C GLY A 122 20.29 2.82 -1.26
N LEU A 123 21.54 3.27 -1.12
CA LEU A 123 22.02 4.56 -1.63
C LEU A 123 22.67 4.33 -3.00
N THR A 124 22.41 5.19 -3.97
CA THR A 124 22.96 5.01 -5.33
C THR A 124 24.40 5.51 -5.38
N ASP A 125 25.27 4.86 -6.15
CA ASP A 125 26.70 5.16 -6.21
C ASP A 125 26.98 6.66 -6.49
N GLY A 126 26.22 7.26 -7.41
CA GLY A 126 26.28 8.70 -7.67
C GLY A 126 25.95 9.58 -6.47
N VAL A 127 24.92 9.24 -5.67
CA VAL A 127 24.56 9.97 -4.44
C VAL A 127 25.67 9.84 -3.41
N GLU A 128 26.20 8.64 -3.18
CA GLU A 128 27.31 8.42 -2.26
C GLU A 128 28.56 9.21 -2.65
N ARG A 129 28.76 9.38 -3.96
CA ARG A 129 29.83 10.20 -4.54
C ARG A 129 29.47 11.67 -4.63
N GLY A 130 28.32 12.16 -4.16
CA GLY A 130 27.94 13.58 -4.19
C GLY A 130 27.66 14.11 -5.60
N VAL A 131 27.09 13.30 -6.48
CA VAL A 131 26.73 13.67 -7.86
C VAL A 131 25.39 14.40 -7.87
N THR A 132 25.38 15.59 -8.48
CA THR A 132 24.17 16.44 -8.57
C THR A 132 23.62 16.58 -9.98
N GLN A 133 24.31 16.02 -10.97
CA GLN A 133 24.02 16.22 -12.38
C GLN A 133 23.67 14.90 -13.05
N ASN A 134 22.50 14.87 -13.67
CA ASN A 134 22.12 13.81 -14.60
C ASN A 134 22.91 13.95 -15.90
N LEU A 135 23.70 12.94 -16.26
CA LEU A 135 24.52 12.95 -17.46
C LEU A 135 23.68 12.75 -18.73
N GLU A 136 22.60 11.99 -18.64
CA GLU A 136 21.69 11.67 -19.75
C GLU A 136 20.20 11.87 -19.42
N PRO A 137 19.70 13.11 -19.28
CA PRO A 137 18.34 13.36 -18.81
C PRO A 137 17.20 12.76 -19.64
N SER A 138 17.46 12.43 -20.91
CA SER A 138 16.50 11.76 -21.79
C SER A 138 16.42 10.25 -21.60
N ARG A 139 17.47 9.61 -21.07
CA ARG A 139 17.54 8.15 -20.82
C ARG A 139 17.37 7.85 -19.33
N CYS A 140 18.04 8.64 -18.49
CA CYS A 140 18.12 8.45 -17.05
C CYS A 140 17.03 9.22 -16.29
N THR A 141 15.80 8.72 -16.39
CA THR A 141 14.64 9.29 -15.66
C THR A 141 14.57 8.85 -14.19
N THR A 142 15.39 7.89 -13.79
CA THR A 142 15.54 7.34 -12.43
C THR A 142 16.58 8.07 -11.59
N PHE A 143 17.47 8.85 -12.22
CA PHE A 143 18.56 9.56 -11.54
C PHE A 143 18.08 10.37 -10.34
N VAL A 144 18.75 10.17 -9.21
CA VAL A 144 18.56 10.91 -7.97
C VAL A 144 19.73 11.86 -7.79
N ALA A 145 19.46 13.16 -7.73
CA ALA A 145 20.51 14.15 -7.46
C ALA A 145 20.82 14.18 -5.97
N ASP A 146 22.10 14.17 -5.64
CA ASP A 146 22.57 14.44 -4.28
C ASP A 146 22.14 15.84 -3.80
N ALA A 147 21.66 15.90 -2.56
CA ALA A 147 21.14 17.09 -1.91
C ALA A 147 22.18 17.89 -1.12
N ASP A 148 23.33 17.30 -0.77
CA ASP A 148 24.48 17.96 -0.14
C ASP A 148 25.82 17.27 -0.52
N PRO A 149 26.48 17.71 -1.61
CA PRO A 149 27.68 17.04 -2.14
C PRO A 149 28.92 17.11 -1.23
N ALA A 150 28.79 17.75 -0.05
CA ALA A 150 29.82 17.78 0.97
C ALA A 150 29.75 16.58 1.92
N THR A 151 28.61 15.88 1.97
CA THR A 151 28.44 14.59 2.65
C THR A 151 28.56 13.49 1.60
N VAL A 152 29.42 12.51 1.86
CA VAL A 152 29.74 11.41 0.94
C VAL A 152 30.00 10.14 1.74
N SER A 153 29.68 9.00 1.14
CA SER A 153 29.98 7.65 1.61
C SER A 153 30.86 6.92 0.59
N ASP A 154 31.24 5.68 0.89
CA ASP A 154 32.03 4.80 0.02
C ASP A 154 31.10 3.80 -0.69
N PRO A 155 30.81 3.97 -1.99
CA PRO A 155 29.83 3.16 -2.72
C PRO A 155 30.25 1.70 -2.98
N THR A 156 31.39 1.29 -2.44
CA THR A 156 31.86 -0.10 -2.48
C THR A 156 31.73 -0.77 -1.12
N LYS A 157 31.17 -0.08 -0.13
CA LYS A 157 30.97 -0.53 1.24
C LYS A 157 29.62 -0.08 1.78
N ALA A 158 28.72 -1.05 1.88
CA ALA A 158 27.38 -0.89 2.43
C ALA A 158 27.28 -0.45 3.93
N ASP A 159 28.38 -0.07 4.56
CA ASP A 159 28.54 0.46 5.92
C ASP A 159 29.90 1.18 5.94
N SER A 160 29.89 2.45 5.52
CA SER A 160 31.09 3.23 5.25
C SER A 160 31.94 3.49 6.49
N ASP A 161 31.29 3.71 7.62
CA ASP A 161 31.95 4.05 8.88
C ASP A 161 32.17 2.85 9.82
N GLY A 162 31.56 1.70 9.51
CA GLY A 162 31.74 0.43 10.19
C GLY A 162 31.00 0.33 11.52
N ASP A 163 29.95 1.10 11.76
CA ASP A 163 29.19 1.08 13.01
C ASP A 163 28.10 -0.02 13.05
N GLY A 164 27.87 -0.68 11.91
CA GLY A 164 26.99 -1.83 11.75
C GLY A 164 25.61 -1.51 11.21
N MET A 165 25.31 -0.24 10.89
CA MET A 165 24.16 0.18 10.09
C MET A 165 24.60 0.38 8.63
N GLN A 166 23.65 0.38 7.69
CA GLN A 166 23.97 0.58 6.28
C GLN A 166 23.79 2.05 5.91
N ASP A 167 24.59 2.59 5.00
CA ASP A 167 24.60 4.01 4.66
C ASP A 167 23.21 4.43 4.14
N GLY A 168 22.64 3.63 3.23
CA GLY A 168 21.28 3.82 2.72
C GLY A 168 20.16 3.67 3.78
N ALA A 169 20.44 3.08 4.94
CA ALA A 169 19.52 3.03 6.07
C ALA A 169 19.72 4.19 7.06
N GLU A 170 20.91 4.77 7.11
CA GLU A 170 21.27 5.93 7.92
C GLU A 170 20.76 7.23 7.29
N ASP A 171 20.93 7.36 5.97
CA ASP A 171 20.25 8.35 5.13
C ASP A 171 18.83 7.87 4.80
N GLY A 172 17.94 8.01 5.78
CA GLY A 172 16.60 7.45 5.70
C GLY A 172 15.75 7.94 4.51
N ASN A 173 16.10 9.07 3.90
CA ASN A 173 15.41 9.59 2.73
C ASN A 173 16.22 9.42 1.41
N GLN A 174 17.46 8.94 1.51
CA GLN A 174 18.36 8.53 0.42
C GLN A 174 18.65 9.67 -0.56
N ASN A 175 18.96 10.85 -0.01
CA ASN A 175 19.26 12.05 -0.81
C ASN A 175 20.72 12.51 -0.71
N GLY A 176 21.58 11.78 0.02
CA GLY A 176 22.99 12.09 0.23
C GLY A 176 23.26 13.15 1.28
N LYS A 177 22.23 13.75 1.89
CA LYS A 177 22.34 14.81 2.89
C LYS A 177 21.94 14.32 4.27
N VAL A 178 22.79 14.61 5.26
CA VAL A 178 22.47 14.34 6.67
C VAL A 178 21.36 15.29 7.16
N ASP A 179 20.10 14.85 7.11
CA ASP A 179 18.94 15.62 7.52
C ASP A 179 18.64 15.54 9.03
N PRO A 180 17.94 16.54 9.61
CA PRO A 180 17.57 16.48 11.03
C PRO A 180 16.70 15.26 11.35
N GLY A 181 17.24 14.35 12.16
CA GLY A 181 16.56 13.12 12.58
C GLY A 181 17.11 11.86 11.93
N GLU A 182 17.99 11.99 10.94
CA GLU A 182 18.74 10.90 10.33
C GLU A 182 20.08 10.66 11.04
N LEU A 183 20.73 9.56 10.66
CA LEU A 183 22.11 9.24 11.06
C LEU A 183 23.07 9.70 9.95
N ASP A 184 24.36 9.77 10.26
CA ASP A 184 25.41 10.22 9.35
C ASP A 184 26.27 9.04 8.88
N PRO A 185 26.13 8.58 7.61
CA PRO A 185 26.86 7.42 7.08
C PRO A 185 28.39 7.49 7.18
N GLY A 186 28.94 8.70 7.32
CA GLY A 186 30.38 8.92 7.44
C GLY A 186 30.90 8.94 8.88
N LYS A 187 30.06 8.67 9.90
CA LYS A 187 30.36 9.01 11.28
C LYS A 187 29.80 8.03 12.33
N SER A 188 30.67 7.09 12.67
CA SER A 188 30.37 6.04 13.63
C SER A 188 29.88 6.55 15.00
N GLY A 189 28.83 5.91 15.53
CA GLY A 189 28.39 6.08 16.92
C GLY A 189 27.64 7.37 17.22
N ASP A 190 27.00 7.97 16.22
CA ASP A 190 26.05 9.06 16.37
C ASP A 190 24.63 8.56 16.75
N ALA A 191 24.35 7.27 16.55
CA ALA A 191 23.11 6.63 16.97
C ALA A 191 22.97 6.46 18.49
N SER A 192 21.73 6.59 18.97
CA SER A 192 21.39 6.23 20.35
C SER A 192 21.52 4.71 20.57
N PRO A 193 21.73 4.24 21.82
CA PRO A 193 21.85 2.81 22.10
C PRO A 193 20.66 1.96 21.64
N LEU A 194 19.44 2.53 21.61
CA LEU A 194 18.26 1.85 21.10
C LEU A 194 18.34 1.68 19.58
N VAL A 195 18.68 2.77 18.88
CA VAL A 195 18.74 2.80 17.40
C VAL A 195 19.83 1.84 16.91
N ALA A 196 21.04 1.93 17.47
CA ALA A 196 22.14 1.02 17.13
C ALA A 196 21.76 -0.47 17.32
N GLN A 197 20.96 -0.81 18.35
CA GLN A 197 20.49 -2.19 18.54
C GLN A 197 19.39 -2.62 17.57
N VAL A 198 18.49 -1.72 17.19
CA VAL A 198 17.37 -2.06 16.30
C VAL A 198 17.84 -2.11 14.84
N CYS A 199 18.69 -1.17 14.45
CA CYS A 199 19.04 -0.91 13.06
C CYS A 199 20.29 -1.60 12.57
N SER A 200 21.11 -2.17 13.46
CA SER A 200 22.28 -2.94 13.03
C SER A 200 21.86 -4.09 12.10
N THR A 201 22.64 -4.30 11.03
CA THR A 201 22.47 -5.37 10.04
C THR A 201 22.38 -6.76 10.67
N ASN A 202 23.14 -7.01 11.73
CA ASN A 202 23.12 -8.26 12.51
C ASN A 202 21.78 -8.51 13.23
N ASN A 203 20.97 -7.48 13.38
CA ASN A 203 19.71 -7.47 14.11
C ASN A 203 18.48 -7.44 13.20
N LEU A 204 18.65 -7.35 11.88
CA LEU A 204 17.54 -7.40 10.93
C LEU A 204 16.82 -8.74 11.00
N LYS A 205 15.48 -8.72 10.88
CA LYS A 205 14.71 -9.97 10.82
C LYS A 205 14.95 -10.64 9.46
N PRO A 206 15.27 -11.95 9.45
CA PRO A 206 15.41 -12.68 8.20
C PRO A 206 14.06 -12.81 7.49
N VAL A 207 14.11 -12.87 6.17
CA VAL A 207 12.96 -13.09 5.27
C VAL A 207 13.33 -14.19 4.30
N THR A 208 12.39 -15.10 4.02
CA THR A 208 12.53 -16.06 2.93
C THR A 208 12.06 -15.41 1.63
N VAL A 209 12.94 -15.28 0.64
CA VAL A 209 12.60 -14.72 -0.68
C VAL A 209 12.39 -15.83 -1.69
N LYS A 210 11.19 -15.91 -2.27
CA LYS A 210 10.84 -16.87 -3.34
C LYS A 210 10.67 -16.12 -4.67
N LYS A 211 11.64 -16.28 -5.57
CA LYS A 211 11.62 -15.72 -6.93
C LYS A 211 11.14 -16.74 -7.97
N LEU A 212 10.31 -16.30 -8.91
CA LEU A 212 9.79 -17.10 -10.02
C LEU A 212 9.78 -16.23 -11.30
N SER A 213 10.65 -16.54 -12.25
CA SER A 213 10.77 -15.76 -13.50
C SER A 213 9.55 -15.91 -14.42
N ALA A 214 9.09 -17.15 -14.66
CA ALA A 214 7.99 -17.41 -15.59
C ALA A 214 6.67 -16.69 -15.26
N PRO A 215 6.17 -16.68 -14.01
CA PRO A 215 5.01 -15.88 -13.63
C PRO A 215 5.34 -14.42 -13.27
N ASP A 216 6.61 -13.99 -13.38
CA ASP A 216 7.10 -12.67 -12.97
C ASP A 216 6.67 -12.28 -11.55
N LEU A 217 7.13 -13.08 -10.58
CA LEU A 217 6.67 -13.04 -9.21
C LEU A 217 7.83 -13.22 -8.23
N THR A 218 7.94 -12.32 -7.26
CA THR A 218 8.77 -12.47 -6.07
C THR A 218 7.91 -12.36 -4.82
N LEU A 219 8.15 -13.22 -3.84
CA LEU A 219 7.50 -13.17 -2.52
C LEU A 219 8.53 -13.04 -1.39
N GLY A 220 8.32 -12.08 -0.50
CA GLY A 220 9.02 -11.92 0.77
C GLY A 220 8.19 -12.49 1.91
N LEU A 221 8.54 -13.69 2.35
CA LEU A 221 7.79 -14.48 3.33
C LEU A 221 8.47 -14.50 4.69
N PRO A 222 7.74 -14.73 5.80
CA PRO A 222 8.35 -15.04 7.09
C PRO A 222 9.39 -16.14 6.98
N SER A 223 10.50 -16.01 7.71
CA SER A 223 11.61 -16.99 7.68
C SER A 223 11.22 -18.39 8.17
N THR A 224 10.03 -18.55 8.76
CA THR A 224 9.45 -19.85 9.13
C THR A 224 9.02 -20.66 7.91
N PHE A 225 8.79 -20.02 6.76
CA PHE A 225 8.67 -20.71 5.48
C PHE A 225 10.04 -21.20 5.01
N SER A 226 10.28 -22.50 5.18
CA SER A 226 11.50 -23.13 4.68
C SER A 226 11.40 -23.47 3.19
N ASP A 227 12.52 -23.44 2.48
CA ASP A 227 12.60 -23.82 1.05
C ASP A 227 12.03 -25.23 0.77
N ALA A 228 12.13 -26.13 1.75
CA ALA A 228 11.59 -27.48 1.64
C ALA A 228 10.07 -27.50 1.52
N GLU A 229 9.38 -26.49 2.04
CA GLU A 229 7.92 -26.37 2.02
C GLU A 229 7.41 -25.40 0.94
N LEU A 230 8.30 -24.79 0.16
CA LEU A 230 7.96 -23.95 -0.99
C LEU A 230 8.04 -24.78 -2.28
N LYS A 231 6.93 -24.87 -3.01
CA LYS A 231 6.80 -25.71 -4.21
C LYS A 231 6.30 -24.92 -5.41
N ASP A 232 6.98 -25.07 -6.53
CA ASP A 232 6.51 -24.52 -7.79
C ASP A 232 5.25 -25.27 -8.25
N MET A 233 4.24 -24.53 -8.68
CA MET A 233 3.03 -25.09 -9.27
C MET A 233 3.25 -25.27 -10.77
N VAL A 234 3.46 -26.51 -11.19
CA VAL A 234 3.75 -26.87 -12.59
C VAL A 234 2.51 -27.45 -13.25
N VAL A 235 2.01 -26.78 -14.29
CA VAL A 235 0.86 -27.23 -15.10
C VAL A 235 1.29 -27.33 -16.55
N SER A 236 1.12 -28.51 -17.16
CA SER A 236 1.54 -28.77 -18.55
C SER A 236 3.01 -28.38 -18.82
N SER A 237 3.90 -28.70 -17.88
CA SER A 237 5.34 -28.38 -17.90
C SER A 237 5.71 -26.91 -17.76
N ALA A 238 4.74 -26.01 -17.51
CA ALA A 238 5.00 -24.60 -17.25
C ALA A 238 4.80 -24.28 -15.76
N VAL A 239 5.74 -23.53 -15.18
CA VAL A 239 5.58 -22.95 -13.84
C VAL A 239 4.55 -21.83 -13.93
N LYS A 240 3.46 -21.95 -13.17
CA LYS A 240 2.36 -20.96 -13.14
C LYS A 240 2.33 -20.12 -11.87
N GLY A 241 3.10 -20.52 -10.86
CA GLY A 241 3.13 -19.89 -9.55
C GLY A 241 3.84 -20.78 -8.54
N THR A 242 3.58 -20.53 -7.26
CA THR A 242 4.11 -21.30 -6.14
C THR A 242 3.03 -21.55 -5.09
N ILE A 243 3.16 -22.67 -4.39
CA ILE A 243 2.36 -23.04 -3.22
C ILE A 243 3.31 -23.31 -2.06
N GLY A 244 2.93 -22.94 -0.85
CA GLY A 244 3.77 -23.16 0.32
C GLY A 244 2.99 -23.40 1.60
N TYR A 245 3.69 -23.92 2.60
CA TYR A 245 3.14 -24.17 3.93
C TYR A 245 4.17 -23.88 5.03
N ASP A 246 3.75 -23.16 6.05
CA ASP A 246 4.54 -22.90 7.25
C ASP A 246 4.12 -23.88 8.37
N PRO A 247 4.98 -24.82 8.77
CA PRO A 247 4.69 -25.79 9.81
C PRO A 247 4.58 -25.17 11.22
N ASP A 248 5.11 -23.98 11.47
CA ASP A 248 5.11 -23.33 12.78
C ASP A 248 3.81 -22.55 12.99
N SER A 249 3.47 -21.66 12.06
CA SER A 249 2.24 -20.88 12.14
C SER A 249 0.99 -21.66 11.72
N LYS A 250 1.15 -22.77 10.98
CA LYS A 250 0.07 -23.52 10.33
C LYS A 250 -0.69 -22.65 9.33
N VAL A 251 0.06 -21.97 8.46
CA VAL A 251 -0.46 -21.16 7.36
C VAL A 251 0.00 -21.77 6.04
N ALA A 252 -0.92 -21.96 5.11
CA ALA A 252 -0.60 -22.32 3.72
C ALA A 252 -0.85 -21.13 2.81
N PHE A 253 -0.15 -21.05 1.68
CA PHE A 253 -0.41 -20.02 0.69
C PHE A 253 -0.32 -20.55 -0.73
N ILE A 254 -0.97 -19.83 -1.65
CA ILE A 254 -0.98 -20.07 -3.09
C ILE A 254 -0.74 -18.71 -3.75
N ALA A 255 0.26 -18.59 -4.61
CA ALA A 255 0.52 -17.39 -5.38
C ALA A 255 0.73 -17.73 -6.85
N TYR A 256 0.01 -17.07 -7.76
CA TYR A 256 0.10 -17.36 -9.19
C TYR A 256 -0.23 -16.14 -10.05
N LYS A 257 0.19 -16.21 -11.31
CA LYS A 257 -0.18 -15.27 -12.36
C LYS A 257 -1.27 -15.88 -13.24
N THR A 258 -2.28 -15.10 -13.56
CA THR A 258 -3.28 -15.39 -14.59
C THR A 258 -3.40 -14.22 -15.56
N GLY A 259 -3.93 -14.49 -16.75
CA GLY A 259 -4.40 -13.44 -17.65
C GLY A 259 -5.75 -12.88 -17.16
N GLN A 260 -6.39 -12.09 -18.02
CA GLN A 260 -7.64 -11.40 -17.74
C GLN A 260 -8.70 -12.33 -17.13
N VAL A 261 -9.25 -11.93 -15.98
CA VAL A 261 -10.37 -12.64 -15.36
C VAL A 261 -11.67 -12.22 -16.05
N GLY A 262 -12.17 -13.06 -16.94
CA GLY A 262 -13.37 -12.74 -17.73
C GLY A 262 -13.14 -11.49 -18.60
N THR A 263 -13.85 -10.40 -18.31
CA THR A 263 -13.68 -9.10 -18.98
C THR A 263 -13.21 -8.01 -18.01
N SER A 264 -12.67 -8.40 -16.86
CA SER A 264 -12.25 -7.49 -15.79
C SER A 264 -11.07 -6.62 -16.24
N THR A 265 -11.04 -5.38 -15.76
CA THR A 265 -9.93 -4.41 -15.94
C THR A 265 -9.53 -3.77 -14.61
N THR A 266 -10.02 -4.32 -13.50
CA THR A 266 -9.87 -3.76 -12.16
C THR A 266 -9.80 -4.89 -11.15
N PRO A 267 -9.01 -4.76 -10.07
CA PRO A 267 -8.81 -5.83 -9.10
C PRO A 267 -10.12 -6.28 -8.40
N ASP A 268 -11.10 -5.38 -8.21
CA ASP A 268 -12.41 -5.75 -7.66
C ASP A 268 -13.21 -6.71 -8.54
N LYS A 269 -13.07 -6.55 -9.86
CA LYS A 269 -13.74 -7.39 -10.84
C LYS A 269 -12.98 -8.70 -11.07
N ASP A 270 -11.67 -8.70 -10.84
CA ASP A 270 -10.89 -9.94 -10.77
C ASP A 270 -11.31 -10.78 -9.56
N GLU A 271 -11.47 -10.15 -8.39
CA GLU A 271 -12.00 -10.79 -7.18
C GLU A 271 -13.38 -11.40 -7.44
N GLU A 272 -14.31 -10.61 -7.97
CA GLU A 272 -15.67 -11.06 -8.28
C GLU A 272 -15.68 -12.26 -9.25
N GLY A 273 -14.82 -12.22 -10.28
CA GLY A 273 -14.72 -13.28 -11.29
C GLY A 273 -14.07 -14.57 -10.78
N LEU A 274 -13.17 -14.50 -9.80
CA LEU A 274 -12.48 -15.67 -9.24
C LEU A 274 -13.16 -16.25 -7.98
N ARG A 275 -14.04 -15.49 -7.33
CA ARG A 275 -14.71 -15.87 -6.07
C ARG A 275 -15.34 -17.27 -6.09
N ALA A 276 -16.05 -17.60 -7.17
CA ALA A 276 -16.69 -18.91 -7.30
C ALA A 276 -15.67 -20.06 -7.35
N THR A 277 -14.52 -19.84 -8.00
CA THR A 277 -13.42 -20.81 -8.09
C THR A 277 -12.70 -20.99 -6.75
N ILE A 278 -12.62 -19.93 -5.94
CA ILE A 278 -12.10 -20.02 -4.56
C ILE A 278 -13.00 -20.91 -3.68
N GLY A 279 -14.25 -21.14 -4.11
CA GLY A 279 -15.22 -21.94 -3.37
C GLY A 279 -15.75 -21.20 -2.13
N ALA A 280 -15.67 -19.87 -2.15
CA ALA A 280 -16.14 -19.00 -1.09
C ALA A 280 -17.42 -18.24 -1.52
N GLY A 281 -18.28 -17.92 -0.56
CA GLY A 281 -19.39 -16.97 -0.76
C GLY A 281 -18.88 -15.54 -0.91
N ALA A 282 -19.77 -14.55 -0.75
CA ALA A 282 -19.35 -13.14 -0.66
C ALA A 282 -18.25 -12.98 0.41
N PRO A 283 -17.21 -12.17 0.15
CA PRO A 283 -16.15 -11.94 1.14
C PRO A 283 -16.74 -11.30 2.39
N SER A 284 -16.22 -11.69 3.55
CA SER A 284 -16.54 -11.07 4.84
C SER A 284 -16.15 -9.59 4.85
N THR A 285 -14.99 -9.27 4.27
CA THR A 285 -14.54 -7.90 4.02
C THR A 285 -13.76 -7.80 2.71
N ARG A 286 -13.79 -6.62 2.09
CA ARG A 286 -12.97 -6.25 0.93
C ARG A 286 -12.42 -4.83 1.13
N GLN A 287 -11.23 -4.56 0.60
CA GLN A 287 -10.63 -3.23 0.61
C GLN A 287 -9.71 -3.04 -0.60
N ASN A 288 -9.85 -1.90 -1.28
CA ASN A 288 -8.99 -1.51 -2.39
C ASN A 288 -7.77 -0.73 -1.88
N PHE A 289 -6.64 -0.93 -2.52
CA PHE A 289 -5.41 -0.24 -2.21
C PHE A 289 -4.49 -0.15 -3.44
N THR A 290 -3.37 0.54 -3.25
CA THR A 290 -2.30 0.61 -4.23
C THR A 290 -1.08 -0.08 -3.64
N THR A 291 -0.50 -1.03 -4.37
CA THR A 291 0.72 -1.74 -3.98
C THR A 291 1.90 -0.78 -3.87
N TRP A 292 3.03 -1.27 -3.38
CA TRP A 292 4.22 -0.45 -3.20
C TRP A 292 4.78 0.10 -4.53
N ASP A 293 4.62 -0.67 -5.61
CA ASP A 293 5.02 -0.35 -7.00
C ASP A 293 3.97 0.47 -7.78
N GLY A 294 2.92 0.96 -7.11
CA GLY A 294 1.90 1.83 -7.75
C GLY A 294 0.77 1.09 -8.47
N THR A 295 0.74 -0.24 -8.43
CA THR A 295 -0.32 -1.04 -9.08
C THR A 295 -1.64 -1.04 -8.29
N ALA A 296 -2.78 -1.04 -8.98
CA ALA A 296 -4.09 -1.17 -8.36
C ALA A 296 -4.33 -2.60 -7.84
N ALA A 297 -4.74 -2.71 -6.57
CA ALA A 297 -4.99 -3.99 -5.92
C ALA A 297 -6.22 -3.98 -5.02
N THR A 298 -6.72 -5.17 -4.72
CA THR A 298 -7.80 -5.39 -3.76
C THR A 298 -7.48 -6.59 -2.89
N GLN A 299 -7.69 -6.43 -1.58
CA GLN A 299 -7.67 -7.54 -0.64
C GLN A 299 -9.10 -7.95 -0.26
N ALA A 300 -9.32 -9.25 -0.07
CA ALA A 300 -10.60 -9.82 0.33
C ALA A 300 -10.42 -10.94 1.36
N PHE A 301 -11.31 -11.00 2.35
CA PHE A 301 -11.32 -12.03 3.38
C PHE A 301 -12.51 -12.96 3.19
N TYR A 302 -12.26 -14.27 3.17
CA TYR A 302 -13.28 -15.30 3.02
C TYR A 302 -13.31 -16.25 4.22
N ALA A 303 -14.48 -16.85 4.41
CA ALA A 303 -14.67 -18.00 5.28
C ALA A 303 -15.03 -19.22 4.44
N SER A 304 -14.34 -20.33 4.68
CA SER A 304 -14.60 -21.63 4.06
C SER A 304 -15.08 -22.62 5.10
N THR A 305 -16.14 -23.37 4.78
CA THR A 305 -16.70 -24.42 5.64
C THR A 305 -16.03 -25.78 5.44
N ALA A 306 -14.98 -25.86 4.61
CA ALA A 306 -14.25 -27.10 4.38
C ALA A 306 -13.63 -27.62 5.68
N THR A 307 -13.69 -28.93 5.90
CA THR A 307 -13.19 -29.59 7.11
C THR A 307 -12.00 -30.53 6.85
N THR A 308 -11.46 -30.51 5.63
CA THR A 308 -10.27 -31.29 5.27
C THR A 308 -9.02 -30.75 5.97
N ASP A 309 -7.93 -31.52 5.96
CA ASP A 309 -6.62 -31.02 6.41
C ASP A 309 -6.17 -29.81 5.55
N LEU A 310 -5.45 -28.87 6.16
CA LEU A 310 -5.01 -27.63 5.51
C LEU A 310 -4.16 -27.87 4.25
N VAL A 311 -3.23 -28.83 4.27
CA VAL A 311 -2.40 -29.16 3.09
C VAL A 311 -3.28 -29.73 1.98
N ALA A 312 -4.20 -30.63 2.33
CA ALA A 312 -5.15 -31.19 1.36
C ALA A 312 -6.09 -30.12 0.77
N TYR A 313 -6.55 -29.18 1.60
CA TYR A 313 -7.38 -28.06 1.17
C TYR A 313 -6.63 -27.12 0.22
N ALA A 314 -5.41 -26.72 0.59
CA ALA A 314 -4.56 -25.86 -0.23
C ALA A 314 -4.25 -26.50 -1.60
N ASN A 315 -3.92 -27.80 -1.63
CA ASN A 315 -3.69 -28.53 -2.88
C ASN A 315 -4.94 -28.59 -3.78
N SER A 316 -6.12 -28.82 -3.18
CA SER A 316 -7.38 -28.84 -3.91
C SER A 316 -7.73 -27.47 -4.49
N LEU A 317 -7.48 -26.41 -3.71
CA LEU A 317 -7.73 -25.04 -4.13
C LEU A 317 -6.77 -24.61 -5.24
N ALA A 318 -5.47 -24.88 -5.10
CA ALA A 318 -4.47 -24.63 -6.14
C ALA A 318 -4.83 -25.36 -7.45
N THR A 319 -5.26 -26.62 -7.35
CA THR A 319 -5.72 -27.40 -8.51
C THR A 319 -6.93 -26.77 -9.19
N SER A 320 -7.85 -26.18 -8.42
CA SER A 320 -9.05 -25.53 -8.96
C SER A 320 -8.75 -24.18 -9.60
N LEU A 321 -7.82 -23.41 -9.02
CA LEU A 321 -7.45 -22.07 -9.49
C LEU A 321 -6.51 -22.11 -10.71
N VAL A 322 -5.52 -23.01 -10.69
CA VAL A 322 -4.38 -23.00 -11.62
C VAL A 322 -4.43 -24.18 -12.60
N GLY A 323 -5.04 -25.29 -12.21
CA GLY A 323 -5.20 -26.49 -13.03
C GLY A 323 -4.60 -27.76 -12.43
N SER A 324 -4.84 -28.89 -13.10
CA SER A 324 -4.34 -30.20 -12.65
C SER A 324 -2.81 -30.23 -12.58
N GLY A 325 -2.28 -30.64 -11.43
CA GLY A 325 -0.83 -30.66 -11.14
C GLY A 325 -0.35 -29.51 -10.27
N ALA A 326 -1.17 -28.48 -10.05
CA ALA A 326 -0.78 -27.33 -9.22
C ALA A 326 -0.69 -27.66 -7.71
N GLY A 327 -1.47 -28.62 -7.21
CA GLY A 327 -1.36 -29.08 -5.82
C GLY A 327 -0.07 -29.89 -5.60
N ALA A 328 0.98 -29.24 -5.10
CA ALA A 328 2.32 -29.82 -4.97
C ALA A 328 2.78 -30.08 -3.52
N LEU A 329 2.01 -29.67 -2.51
CA LEU A 329 2.36 -29.91 -1.11
C LEU A 329 2.21 -31.39 -0.74
N THR A 330 3.08 -31.87 0.15
CA THR A 330 3.10 -33.27 0.60
C THR A 330 2.84 -33.39 2.09
N GLY A 331 2.38 -34.56 2.55
CA GLY A 331 2.12 -34.78 3.97
C GLY A 331 0.78 -34.19 4.43
N THR A 332 0.71 -33.85 5.72
CA THR A 332 -0.49 -33.34 6.40
C THR A 332 -0.10 -32.19 7.33
N ALA A 333 -0.92 -31.14 7.41
CA ALA A 333 -0.69 -30.06 8.35
C ALA A 333 -0.99 -30.47 9.81
N GLY A 334 -1.84 -31.49 10.00
CA GLY A 334 -2.35 -31.88 11.30
C GLY A 334 -3.41 -30.92 11.85
N ILE A 335 -3.96 -30.08 10.97
CA ILE A 335 -5.03 -29.14 11.30
C ILE A 335 -6.06 -29.11 10.19
N SER A 336 -7.32 -29.11 10.61
CA SER A 336 -8.47 -29.08 9.71
C SER A 336 -9.22 -27.76 9.81
N GLY A 337 -10.03 -27.48 8.78
CA GLY A 337 -10.91 -26.32 8.78
C GLY A 337 -12.08 -26.43 9.77
N PRO A 338 -13.00 -25.45 9.79
CA PRO A 338 -13.21 -24.40 8.79
C PRO A 338 -12.01 -23.45 8.65
N PHE A 339 -11.86 -22.83 7.48
CA PHE A 339 -10.71 -21.99 7.14
C PHE A 339 -11.09 -20.52 6.99
N LYS A 340 -10.13 -19.65 7.30
CA LYS A 340 -10.10 -18.24 6.94
C LYS A 340 -9.07 -18.07 5.83
N ILE A 341 -9.43 -17.28 4.81
CA ILE A 341 -8.60 -17.03 3.65
C ILE A 341 -8.49 -15.51 3.48
N GLN A 342 -7.28 -14.99 3.43
CA GLN A 342 -7.03 -13.66 2.88
C GLN A 342 -6.55 -13.84 1.44
N ALA A 343 -7.15 -13.11 0.52
CA ALA A 343 -6.74 -13.07 -0.87
C ALA A 343 -6.35 -11.65 -1.25
N GLU A 344 -5.30 -11.54 -2.05
CA GLU A 344 -4.83 -10.32 -2.67
C GLU A 344 -4.91 -10.49 -4.19
N PHE A 345 -5.51 -9.53 -4.86
CA PHE A 345 -5.63 -9.45 -6.32
C PHE A 345 -4.94 -8.19 -6.79
N VAL A 346 -3.86 -8.33 -7.56
CA VAL A 346 -3.09 -7.22 -8.12
C VAL A 346 -3.26 -7.22 -9.64
N HIS A 347 -3.86 -6.16 -10.17
CA HIS A 347 -4.10 -6.01 -11.60
C HIS A 347 -3.02 -5.13 -12.22
N ARG A 348 -1.86 -5.73 -12.58
CA ARG A 348 -0.81 -5.01 -13.31
C ARG A 348 -1.27 -4.69 -14.72
N SER A 349 -1.97 -5.63 -15.35
CA SER A 349 -2.59 -5.47 -16.67
C SER A 349 -3.64 -6.57 -16.94
N ASN A 350 -4.29 -6.49 -18.11
CA ASN A 350 -5.14 -7.58 -18.61
C ASN A 350 -4.37 -8.90 -18.90
N GLN A 351 -3.04 -8.88 -19.01
CA GLN A 351 -2.22 -10.09 -19.23
C GLN A 351 -1.55 -10.56 -17.94
N SER A 352 -1.61 -9.75 -16.88
CA SER A 352 -0.86 -9.92 -15.65
C SER A 352 -1.74 -9.55 -14.45
N VAL A 353 -2.57 -10.52 -14.06
CA VAL A 353 -3.31 -10.49 -12.79
C VAL A 353 -2.61 -11.45 -11.83
N ILE A 354 -2.05 -10.90 -10.76
CA ILE A 354 -1.41 -11.69 -9.70
C ILE A 354 -2.44 -11.96 -8.60
N VAL A 355 -2.48 -13.20 -8.15
CA VAL A 355 -3.40 -13.64 -7.11
C VAL A 355 -2.61 -14.35 -6.03
N VAL A 356 -2.68 -13.85 -4.80
CA VAL A 356 -2.04 -14.44 -3.62
C VAL A 356 -3.11 -14.78 -2.59
N LEU A 357 -3.17 -16.04 -2.16
CA LEU A 357 -4.09 -16.51 -1.11
C LEU A 357 -3.27 -17.01 0.05
N ALA A 358 -3.60 -16.59 1.27
CA ALA A 358 -3.08 -17.13 2.52
C ALA A 358 -4.20 -17.73 3.36
N ILE A 359 -3.97 -18.93 3.91
CA ILE A 359 -5.01 -19.81 4.46
C ILE A 359 -4.60 -20.32 5.84
N SER A 360 -5.51 -20.20 6.82
CA SER A 360 -5.35 -20.79 8.15
C SER A 360 -6.68 -21.30 8.67
N SER A 361 -6.67 -22.18 9.67
CA SER A 361 -7.91 -22.60 10.32
C SER A 361 -8.54 -21.42 11.06
N ALA A 362 -9.87 -21.34 11.08
CA ALA A 362 -10.59 -20.26 11.74
C ALA A 362 -10.21 -20.15 13.23
N ALA A 363 -10.08 -21.28 13.92
CA ALA A 363 -9.67 -21.30 15.32
C ALA A 363 -8.29 -20.66 15.56
N ARG A 364 -7.34 -20.86 14.64
CA ARG A 364 -5.99 -20.28 14.76
C ARG A 364 -5.91 -18.82 14.29
N PHE A 365 -6.78 -18.44 13.37
CA PHE A 365 -6.90 -17.06 12.91
C PHE A 365 -7.54 -16.17 13.97
N ASP A 366 -8.57 -16.67 14.66
CA ASP A 366 -9.34 -15.93 15.67
C ASP A 366 -8.62 -15.87 17.04
N ASP A 367 -7.64 -16.75 17.29
CA ASP A 367 -6.82 -16.72 18.50
C ASP A 367 -5.70 -15.68 18.39
N ALA A 368 -5.92 -14.52 19.01
CA ALA A 368 -4.98 -13.39 19.01
C ALA A 368 -3.63 -13.69 19.68
N SER A 369 -3.47 -14.82 20.39
CA SER A 369 -2.19 -15.25 20.96
C SER A 369 -1.30 -16.00 19.96
N LEU A 370 -1.84 -16.40 18.81
CA LEU A 370 -1.12 -17.13 17.77
C LEU A 370 -0.67 -16.21 16.63
N PRO A 371 0.45 -16.53 15.95
CA PRO A 371 0.97 -15.69 14.86
C PRO A 371 0.18 -15.85 13.55
N SER A 372 -0.71 -16.85 13.44
CA SER A 372 -1.31 -17.28 12.18
C SER A 372 -2.03 -16.16 11.41
N ARG A 373 -2.69 -15.24 12.13
CA ARG A 373 -3.31 -14.06 11.52
C ARG A 373 -2.27 -13.11 10.91
N LEU A 374 -1.21 -12.81 11.66
CA LEU A 374 -0.15 -11.88 11.22
C LEU A 374 0.64 -12.47 10.06
N VAL A 375 0.87 -13.78 10.06
CA VAL A 375 1.51 -14.49 8.94
C VAL A 375 0.61 -14.47 7.70
N ILE A 376 -0.70 -14.63 7.84
CA ILE A 376 -1.64 -14.46 6.71
C ILE A 376 -1.53 -13.04 6.12
N GLU A 377 -1.48 -12.03 6.98
CA GLU A 377 -1.36 -10.62 6.56
C GLU A 377 0.02 -10.30 5.97
N ASP A 378 1.10 -10.97 6.39
CA ASP A 378 2.42 -10.84 5.75
C ASP A 378 2.47 -11.40 4.33
N VAL A 379 1.76 -12.50 4.10
CA VAL A 379 1.80 -13.21 2.81
C VAL A 379 0.86 -12.55 1.79
N ALA A 380 -0.34 -12.14 2.20
CA ALA A 380 -1.40 -11.64 1.29
C ALA A 380 -1.94 -10.24 1.68
N GLY A 381 -1.13 -9.43 2.36
CA GLY A 381 -1.50 -8.08 2.82
C GLY A 381 -0.88 -6.93 2.05
N GLY A 382 -0.36 -7.15 0.84
CA GLY A 382 0.03 -6.07 -0.07
C GLY A 382 1.51 -5.71 -0.16
N THR A 383 2.35 -6.13 0.79
CA THR A 383 3.78 -5.72 0.80
C THR A 383 4.78 -6.86 0.68
N GLY A 384 4.33 -8.11 0.77
CA GLY A 384 5.17 -9.29 0.53
C GLY A 384 5.39 -9.59 -0.96
N LEU A 385 4.70 -8.90 -1.87
CA LEU A 385 4.64 -9.23 -3.30
C LEU A 385 5.46 -8.24 -4.14
N ALA A 386 6.30 -8.74 -5.05
CA ALA A 386 7.09 -7.96 -6.01
C ALA A 386 7.18 -8.66 -7.39
N GLN A 387 7.80 -8.03 -8.38
CA GLN A 387 8.19 -8.62 -9.67
C GLN A 387 9.49 -9.42 -9.54
N TYR A 388 9.81 -10.22 -10.55
CA TYR A 388 11.00 -11.09 -10.53
C TYR A 388 12.31 -10.29 -10.45
N VAL A 389 12.37 -9.18 -11.20
CA VAL A 389 13.55 -8.31 -11.29
C VAL A 389 13.81 -7.52 -10.02
N ASP A 390 12.78 -7.26 -9.23
CA ASP A 390 12.89 -6.42 -8.04
C ASP A 390 13.88 -7.02 -7.02
N THR A 391 14.66 -6.13 -6.43
CA THR A 391 15.60 -6.42 -5.34
C THR A 391 15.04 -5.87 -4.02
N ASN A 392 15.77 -6.01 -2.93
CA ASN A 392 15.38 -5.41 -1.65
C ASN A 392 16.60 -4.81 -0.96
N SER A 393 16.36 -3.73 -0.23
CA SER A 393 17.34 -3.02 0.61
C SER A 393 16.76 -2.88 2.02
N VAL A 394 17.51 -2.24 2.93
CA VAL A 394 17.22 -2.08 4.34
C VAL A 394 16.89 -0.63 4.66
N GLN A 395 15.93 -0.43 5.56
CA GLN A 395 15.59 0.87 6.11
C GLN A 395 15.75 0.84 7.63
N CYS A 396 16.25 1.94 8.20
CA CYS A 396 16.17 2.27 9.61
C CYS A 396 15.43 3.60 9.80
N GLU A 397 14.59 3.71 10.82
CA GLU A 397 13.95 4.97 11.18
C GLU A 397 13.93 5.16 12.71
N PRO A 398 14.66 6.14 13.26
CA PRO A 398 14.38 6.67 14.59
C PRO A 398 13.14 7.59 14.53
N PHE A 399 12.19 7.42 15.46
CA PHE A 399 10.99 8.25 15.47
C PHE A 399 10.44 8.50 16.88
N VAL A 400 9.61 9.53 16.99
CA VAL A 400 8.88 9.85 18.23
C VAL A 400 7.47 9.28 18.15
N THR A 401 7.09 8.54 19.18
CA THR A 401 5.77 7.91 19.22
C THR A 401 4.64 8.91 19.49
N GLY A 402 3.58 8.86 18.68
CA GLY A 402 2.37 9.68 18.81
C GLY A 402 1.15 8.90 19.31
N ARG A 403 0.07 9.63 19.65
CA ARG A 403 -1.29 9.06 19.76
C ARG A 403 -2.13 9.59 18.61
N GLY A 404 -2.54 8.70 17.72
CA GLY A 404 -3.55 9.03 16.72
C GLY A 404 -4.89 9.33 17.38
N LYS A 405 -5.46 10.52 17.09
CA LYS A 405 -6.82 10.86 17.48
C LYS A 405 -7.77 10.51 16.34
N VAL A 406 -8.88 9.88 16.66
CA VAL A 406 -9.85 9.42 15.66
C VAL A 406 -11.27 9.79 16.07
N ASP A 407 -12.01 10.39 15.14
CA ASP A 407 -13.42 10.71 15.30
C ASP A 407 -14.24 9.88 14.31
N PHE A 408 -14.89 8.82 14.79
CA PHE A 408 -15.81 8.03 13.98
C PHE A 408 -17.16 8.75 13.85
N LEU A 409 -17.65 8.89 12.63
CA LEU A 409 -19.01 9.28 12.32
C LEU A 409 -19.74 8.08 11.71
N PHE A 410 -20.64 7.49 12.49
CA PHE A 410 -21.55 6.47 11.99
C PHE A 410 -22.74 7.12 11.28
N VAL A 411 -23.10 6.58 10.13
CA VAL A 411 -24.36 6.87 9.45
C VAL A 411 -25.15 5.57 9.45
N VAL A 412 -26.18 5.52 10.29
CA VAL A 412 -26.99 4.32 10.48
C VAL A 412 -28.33 4.51 9.82
N ASP A 413 -28.69 3.58 8.97
CA ASP A 413 -30.03 3.57 8.41
C ASP A 413 -31.10 3.34 9.50
N ASP A 414 -32.08 4.23 9.50
CA ASP A 414 -33.21 4.30 10.43
C ASP A 414 -34.54 3.88 9.78
N SER A 415 -34.48 3.12 8.68
CA SER A 415 -35.63 2.52 8.03
C SER A 415 -36.20 1.30 8.80
N GLY A 416 -37.41 0.86 8.41
CA GLY A 416 -38.17 -0.21 9.07
C GLY A 416 -37.50 -1.59 9.07
N SER A 417 -36.72 -1.90 8.03
CA SER A 417 -36.00 -3.16 7.80
C SER A 417 -34.78 -3.32 8.71
N MET A 418 -34.23 -2.19 9.18
CA MET A 418 -32.95 -2.14 9.89
C MET A 418 -32.96 -2.61 11.35
N ALA A 419 -34.12 -2.96 11.91
CA ALA A 419 -34.25 -3.33 13.32
C ALA A 419 -33.26 -4.45 13.75
N THR A 420 -33.07 -5.46 12.89
CA THR A 420 -32.16 -6.58 13.18
C THR A 420 -30.68 -6.17 13.01
N SER A 421 -30.37 -5.42 11.95
CA SER A 421 -29.01 -4.97 11.65
C SER A 421 -28.47 -3.99 12.70
N GLN A 422 -29.32 -3.08 13.20
CA GLN A 422 -28.98 -2.20 14.33
C GLN A 422 -28.63 -3.00 15.59
N ASP A 423 -29.43 -4.01 15.94
CA ASP A 423 -29.17 -4.88 17.10
C ASP A 423 -27.88 -5.71 16.93
N PHE A 424 -27.59 -6.19 15.72
CA PHE A 424 -26.33 -6.87 15.42
C PHE A 424 -25.12 -5.94 15.60
N LEU A 425 -25.19 -4.69 15.12
CA LEU A 425 -24.11 -3.71 15.35
C LEU A 425 -23.98 -3.37 16.85
N ALA A 426 -25.09 -3.24 17.58
CA ALA A 426 -25.08 -3.01 19.03
C ALA A 426 -24.36 -4.13 19.79
N LYS A 427 -24.54 -5.38 19.36
CA LYS A 427 -23.85 -6.54 19.95
C LYS A 427 -22.35 -6.53 19.65
N ALA A 428 -21.98 -6.23 18.40
CA ALA A 428 -20.58 -6.15 17.98
C ALA A 428 -19.80 -4.99 18.64
N ALA A 429 -20.50 -3.92 19.06
CA ALA A 429 -19.90 -2.74 19.66
C ALA A 429 -19.02 -3.03 20.91
N THR A 430 -19.33 -4.07 21.68
CA THR A 430 -18.55 -4.43 22.88
C THR A 430 -17.15 -4.92 22.49
N ASP A 431 -17.06 -5.77 21.47
CA ASP A 431 -15.78 -6.30 20.97
C ASP A 431 -14.95 -5.18 20.33
N VAL A 432 -15.61 -4.28 19.61
CA VAL A 432 -14.99 -3.07 19.03
C VAL A 432 -14.40 -2.17 20.10
N ALA A 433 -15.13 -1.90 21.19
CA ALA A 433 -14.61 -1.08 22.28
C ALA A 433 -13.44 -1.75 23.02
N ALA A 434 -13.48 -3.08 23.20
CA ALA A 434 -12.36 -3.82 23.77
C ALA A 434 -11.10 -3.67 22.89
N LYS A 435 -11.26 -3.80 21.57
CA LYS A 435 -10.18 -3.65 20.60
C LYS A 435 -9.61 -2.23 20.55
N LEU A 436 -10.47 -1.22 20.49
CA LEU A 436 -10.07 0.19 20.53
C LEU A 436 -9.37 0.52 21.87
N GLY A 437 -9.85 -0.03 22.99
CA GLY A 437 -9.21 0.12 24.31
C GLY A 437 -7.84 -0.56 24.42
N ALA A 438 -7.59 -1.61 23.64
CA ALA A 438 -6.29 -2.28 23.54
C ALA A 438 -5.28 -1.52 22.65
N SER A 439 -5.75 -0.64 21.75
CA SER A 439 -4.91 0.20 20.87
C SER A 439 -4.35 1.44 21.58
N SER A 440 -3.44 2.17 20.95
CA SER A 440 -2.98 3.51 21.42
C SER A 440 -3.90 4.67 20.98
N LEU A 441 -5.00 4.39 20.28
CA LEU A 441 -5.87 5.41 19.72
C LEU A 441 -6.64 6.18 20.80
N ASP A 442 -6.72 7.50 20.61
CA ASP A 442 -7.69 8.36 21.27
C ASP A 442 -8.93 8.51 20.38
N TRP A 443 -9.89 7.60 20.56
CA TRP A 443 -11.06 7.47 19.70
C TRP A 443 -12.33 8.03 20.36
N ARG A 444 -13.28 8.47 19.54
CA ARG A 444 -14.68 8.74 19.97
C ARG A 444 -15.64 8.53 18.81
N ILE A 445 -16.90 8.21 19.13
CA ILE A 445 -17.93 7.84 18.17
C ILE A 445 -19.09 8.83 18.23
N GLY A 446 -19.40 9.46 17.10
CA GLY A 446 -20.62 10.23 16.87
C GLY A 446 -21.50 9.51 15.86
N MET A 447 -22.77 9.90 15.78
CA MET A 447 -23.71 9.24 14.87
C MET A 447 -24.79 10.17 14.33
N VAL A 448 -25.11 9.98 13.06
CA VAL A 448 -26.29 10.51 12.37
C VAL A 448 -27.04 9.35 11.70
N THR A 449 -28.23 9.61 11.14
CA THR A 449 -28.98 8.59 10.39
C THR A 449 -29.08 8.94 8.91
N THR A 450 -29.51 7.99 8.08
CA THR A 450 -29.81 8.22 6.65
C THR A 450 -30.85 9.32 6.44
N SER A 451 -31.73 9.54 7.43
CA SER A 451 -32.73 10.61 7.46
C SER A 451 -32.21 11.99 7.91
N TYR A 452 -30.92 12.15 8.23
CA TYR A 452 -30.35 13.39 8.79
C TYR A 452 -30.64 14.64 7.94
N THR A 453 -30.64 14.49 6.61
CA THR A 453 -30.87 15.59 5.66
C THR A 453 -32.31 15.63 5.11
N THR A 454 -33.17 14.71 5.55
CA THR A 454 -34.54 14.56 5.03
C THR A 454 -35.51 15.34 5.91
N SER A 455 -36.17 16.35 5.36
CA SER A 455 -37.08 17.20 6.11
C SER A 455 -38.34 16.45 6.56
N GLY A 456 -38.68 16.56 7.84
CA GLY A 456 -39.93 16.02 8.39
C GLY A 456 -39.80 14.63 9.00
N GLU A 457 -38.61 14.03 8.94
CA GLU A 457 -38.31 12.74 9.55
C GLU A 457 -37.90 12.90 11.02
N PRO A 458 -38.11 11.87 11.88
CA PRO A 458 -37.79 11.93 13.30
C PRO A 458 -36.34 12.29 13.62
N ASN A 459 -35.39 11.93 12.75
CA ASN A 459 -33.96 12.18 12.91
C ASN A 459 -33.43 13.34 12.04
N THR A 460 -34.30 14.20 11.51
CA THR A 460 -33.88 15.42 10.78
C THR A 460 -32.95 16.28 11.64
N ASN A 461 -31.74 16.58 11.17
CA ASN A 461 -30.73 17.38 11.90
C ASN A 461 -30.34 16.84 13.29
N VAL A 462 -30.60 15.56 13.58
CA VAL A 462 -30.24 14.96 14.87
C VAL A 462 -28.81 14.40 14.81
N PHE A 463 -27.88 15.12 15.43
CA PHE A 463 -26.49 14.66 15.62
C PHE A 463 -26.29 14.15 17.04
N ARG A 464 -26.00 12.85 17.18
CA ARG A 464 -25.62 12.23 18.46
C ARG A 464 -24.13 12.46 18.69
N GLY A 465 -23.84 13.24 19.73
CA GLY A 465 -22.50 13.77 20.01
C GLY A 465 -21.44 12.70 20.21
N TYR A 466 -20.19 13.02 19.86
CA TYR A 466 -19.04 12.15 20.02
C TYR A 466 -18.88 11.68 21.48
N THR A 467 -18.78 10.37 21.66
CA THR A 467 -18.61 9.73 22.97
C THR A 467 -17.56 8.62 22.94
N THR A 468 -16.86 8.43 24.05
CA THR A 468 -16.01 7.24 24.30
C THR A 468 -16.77 6.14 25.05
N ASN A 469 -18.01 6.42 25.45
CA ASN A 469 -18.84 5.51 26.20
C ASN A 469 -19.58 4.55 25.25
N ILE A 470 -19.11 3.30 25.20
CA ILE A 470 -19.71 2.30 24.30
C ILE A 470 -21.14 1.93 24.69
N ASP A 471 -21.50 2.01 25.99
CA ASP A 471 -22.88 1.75 26.41
C ASP A 471 -23.83 2.82 25.87
N GLN A 472 -23.36 4.06 25.71
CA GLN A 472 -24.12 5.12 25.06
C GLN A 472 -24.34 4.85 23.58
N PHE A 473 -23.30 4.41 22.85
CA PHE A 473 -23.42 4.03 21.44
C PHE A 473 -24.38 2.85 21.26
N LYS A 474 -24.27 1.82 22.11
CA LYS A 474 -25.18 0.67 22.12
C LYS A 474 -26.62 1.08 22.37
N ALA A 475 -26.86 2.01 23.29
CA ALA A 475 -28.19 2.54 23.54
C ALA A 475 -28.79 3.22 22.31
N TRP A 476 -27.97 3.83 21.44
CA TRP A 476 -28.44 4.40 20.20
C TRP A 476 -28.96 3.40 19.18
N LEU A 477 -28.49 2.15 19.27
CA LEU A 477 -28.85 1.06 18.38
C LEU A 477 -29.84 0.08 19.01
N THR A 478 -30.17 0.25 20.29
CA THR A 478 -31.01 -0.70 21.04
C THR A 478 -32.49 -0.42 20.79
N PRO A 479 -33.26 -1.38 20.23
CA PRO A 479 -34.68 -1.20 19.99
C PRO A 479 -35.46 -0.83 21.25
N LYS A 480 -36.37 0.13 21.12
CA LYS A 480 -37.20 0.67 22.20
C LYS A 480 -36.41 1.25 23.38
N ALA A 481 -35.19 1.77 23.14
CA ALA A 481 -34.50 2.55 24.15
C ALA A 481 -35.03 3.99 24.20
N TYR A 482 -35.55 4.40 25.36
CA TYR A 482 -36.15 5.71 25.62
C TYR A 482 -35.43 6.43 26.75
N CYS A 483 -35.53 7.76 26.78
CA CYS A 483 -34.93 8.54 27.85
C CYS A 483 -35.84 8.56 29.09
N ALA A 484 -35.34 8.01 30.20
CA ALA A 484 -36.01 8.10 31.49
C ALA A 484 -35.63 9.41 32.18
N SER A 485 -36.49 10.42 32.09
CA SER A 485 -36.24 11.76 32.67
C SER A 485 -36.05 11.77 34.20
N ALA A 486 -36.42 10.70 34.90
CA ALA A 486 -36.21 10.56 36.34
C ALA A 486 -34.74 10.23 36.69
N THR A 487 -34.04 9.52 35.80
CA THR A 487 -32.66 9.06 36.02
C THR A 487 -31.68 9.69 35.02
N ASN A 488 -32.16 10.36 33.97
CA ASN A 488 -31.39 10.84 32.84
C ASN A 488 -30.56 9.73 32.18
N MET A 489 -31.14 8.53 32.12
CA MET A 489 -30.52 7.34 31.53
C MET A 489 -31.45 6.73 30.49
N CYS A 490 -30.88 6.08 29.49
CA CYS A 490 -31.64 5.28 28.55
C CYS A 490 -32.17 4.01 29.22
N VAL A 491 -33.41 3.65 28.89
CA VAL A 491 -34.10 2.46 29.40
C VAL A 491 -34.82 1.76 28.25
N VAL A 492 -34.91 0.44 28.28
CA VAL A 492 -35.68 -0.33 27.30
C VAL A 492 -37.10 -0.50 27.82
N LEU A 493 -38.08 -0.26 26.94
CA LEU A 493 -39.49 -0.48 27.24
C LEU A 493 -39.93 -1.90 26.92
N GLY A 494 -40.71 -2.47 27.84
CA GLY A 494 -41.36 -3.77 27.68
C GLY A 494 -42.64 -3.69 26.83
N THR A 495 -43.52 -4.67 27.00
CA THR A 495 -44.80 -4.70 26.28
C THR A 495 -45.72 -3.56 26.72
N ALA A 496 -46.16 -2.74 25.77
CA ALA A 496 -47.06 -1.64 26.06
C ALA A 496 -48.43 -2.10 26.56
N ASN A 497 -49.01 -1.29 27.45
CA ASN A 497 -50.36 -1.47 27.97
C ASN A 497 -51.40 -0.72 27.11
N SER A 498 -52.67 -0.75 27.50
CA SER A 498 -53.75 -0.13 26.72
C SER A 498 -53.81 1.40 26.82
N THR A 499 -53.09 2.02 27.76
CA THR A 499 -53.11 3.46 28.05
C THR A 499 -52.45 4.25 26.93
N SER A 500 -53.20 5.14 26.29
CA SER A 500 -52.67 6.05 25.26
C SER A 500 -51.83 7.17 25.86
N CYS A 501 -50.76 7.56 25.17
CA CYS A 501 -49.90 8.65 25.55
C CYS A 501 -49.27 9.33 24.31
N THR A 502 -48.87 10.57 24.49
CA THR A 502 -48.05 11.38 23.58
C THR A 502 -46.80 11.91 24.29
N SER A 503 -46.74 11.81 25.62
CA SER A 503 -45.59 12.18 26.44
C SER A 503 -45.54 11.36 27.73
N ASN A 504 -44.37 11.32 28.38
CA ASN A 504 -44.15 10.59 29.63
C ASN A 504 -45.06 11.05 30.79
N SER A 505 -45.57 12.29 30.76
CA SER A 505 -46.46 12.80 31.81
C SER A 505 -47.84 12.12 31.86
N GLN A 506 -48.21 11.38 30.82
CA GLN A 506 -49.48 10.64 30.74
C GLN A 506 -49.35 9.18 31.22
N CYS A 507 -48.14 8.76 31.56
CA CYS A 507 -47.86 7.41 32.02
C CYS A 507 -47.61 7.40 33.54
N THR A 508 -48.16 6.40 34.23
CA THR A 508 -48.09 6.26 35.68
C THR A 508 -47.58 4.87 36.09
N GLY A 509 -47.16 4.71 37.33
CA GLY A 509 -46.77 3.39 37.86
C GLY A 509 -45.47 2.82 37.26
N GLY A 510 -44.46 3.68 37.05
CA GLY A 510 -43.16 3.25 36.51
C GLY A 510 -43.18 2.91 35.01
N THR A 511 -44.18 3.41 34.27
CA THR A 511 -44.28 3.29 32.82
C THR A 511 -43.84 4.57 32.13
N LEU A 512 -43.32 4.47 30.91
CA LEU A 512 -42.97 5.60 30.04
C LEU A 512 -43.78 5.51 28.74
N CYS A 513 -43.88 6.64 28.03
CA CYS A 513 -44.60 6.67 26.77
C CYS A 513 -43.72 6.11 25.65
N ASP A 514 -44.14 4.98 25.08
CA ASP A 514 -43.62 4.49 23.81
C ASP A 514 -44.24 5.36 22.70
N THR A 515 -43.54 6.43 22.32
CA THR A 515 -44.06 7.43 21.39
C THR A 515 -44.24 6.88 19.97
N GLY A 516 -43.55 5.80 19.62
CA GLY A 516 -43.71 5.13 18.32
C GLY A 516 -45.08 4.49 18.14
N ILE A 517 -45.70 4.00 19.22
CA ILE A 517 -47.05 3.40 19.19
C ILE A 517 -48.10 4.21 19.97
N GLY A 518 -47.68 5.29 20.64
CA GLY A 518 -48.53 6.15 21.45
C GLY A 518 -49.14 5.46 22.66
N LYS A 519 -48.40 4.54 23.30
CA LYS A 519 -48.87 3.73 24.44
C LYS A 519 -47.88 3.71 25.61
N CYS A 520 -48.38 3.65 26.84
CA CYS A 520 -47.53 3.52 28.01
C CYS A 520 -46.97 2.10 28.12
N ALA A 521 -45.67 1.95 28.37
CA ALA A 521 -44.99 0.67 28.54
C ALA A 521 -44.13 0.66 29.81
N PRO A 522 -44.05 -0.46 30.54
CA PRO A 522 -43.16 -0.58 31.70
C PRO A 522 -41.69 -0.61 31.27
N ILE A 523 -40.80 -0.16 32.15
CA ILE A 523 -39.36 -0.31 31.95
C ILE A 523 -38.99 -1.79 32.09
N SER A 524 -38.47 -2.41 31.03
CA SER A 524 -38.02 -3.80 31.04
C SER A 524 -36.57 -3.94 31.51
N SER A 525 -35.72 -2.97 31.17
CA SER A 525 -34.33 -2.92 31.61
C SER A 525 -33.79 -1.50 31.60
N THR A 526 -32.82 -1.23 32.47
CA THR A 526 -32.07 0.03 32.47
C THR A 526 -30.76 -0.17 31.71
N LEU A 527 -30.41 0.74 30.81
CA LEU A 527 -29.12 0.76 30.14
C LEU A 527 -28.15 1.56 31.02
N ALA A 528 -27.42 0.84 31.88
CA ALA A 528 -26.47 1.43 32.82
C ALA A 528 -25.41 2.27 32.08
N ASN A 529 -24.83 3.25 32.79
CA ASN A 529 -23.78 4.16 32.29
C ASN A 529 -24.17 5.05 31.11
N THR A 530 -25.43 5.08 30.67
CA THR A 530 -25.90 6.01 29.63
C THR A 530 -26.31 7.36 30.22
N THR A 531 -26.34 8.38 29.37
CA THR A 531 -26.83 9.72 29.69
C THR A 531 -27.77 10.20 28.59
N CYS A 532 -28.92 10.73 28.98
CA CYS A 532 -29.87 11.32 28.04
C CYS A 532 -30.65 12.47 28.68
N SER A 533 -31.13 13.36 27.84
CA SER A 533 -32.04 14.47 28.11
C SER A 533 -33.29 14.41 27.23
N ALA A 534 -33.23 13.68 26.11
CA ALA A 534 -34.33 13.45 25.18
C ALA A 534 -34.26 12.03 24.57
N ASN A 535 -35.39 11.56 24.02
CA ASN A 535 -35.47 10.24 23.37
C ASN A 535 -34.50 10.11 22.18
N THR A 536 -34.22 11.21 21.48
CA THR A 536 -33.27 11.27 20.36
C THR A 536 -31.82 10.93 20.76
N GLU A 537 -31.51 10.96 22.05
CA GLU A 537 -30.18 10.57 22.60
C GLU A 537 -30.13 9.11 23.06
N CYS A 538 -31.23 8.38 22.94
CA CYS A 538 -31.29 6.93 23.06
C CYS A 538 -31.46 6.35 21.65
N TRP A 539 -32.47 5.54 21.38
CA TRP A 539 -32.58 4.82 20.11
C TRP A 539 -32.75 5.73 18.88
N VAL A 540 -32.12 5.33 17.77
CA VAL A 540 -32.34 5.95 16.45
C VAL A 540 -33.74 5.73 15.89
N ASN A 541 -34.50 4.77 16.40
CA ASN A 541 -35.77 4.29 15.84
C ASN A 541 -35.61 3.65 14.44
N ILE A 542 -36.74 3.20 13.90
CA ILE A 542 -36.89 2.57 12.57
C ILE A 542 -38.01 3.25 11.78
N ASP A 543 -38.32 4.50 12.13
CA ASP A 543 -39.42 5.30 11.59
C ASP A 543 -38.95 6.27 10.49
N GLY A 544 -37.74 6.05 9.96
CA GLY A 544 -37.14 6.82 8.89
C GLY A 544 -37.80 6.61 7.53
N THR A 545 -37.17 7.18 6.50
CA THR A 545 -37.69 7.18 5.13
C THR A 545 -37.12 6.02 4.30
N PRO A 546 -37.87 5.46 3.32
CA PRO A 546 -37.30 4.55 2.32
C PRO A 546 -36.35 5.27 1.33
N THR A 547 -36.24 6.61 1.41
CA THR A 547 -35.27 7.39 0.63
C THR A 547 -33.98 7.60 1.42
N GLU A 548 -33.12 6.58 1.42
CA GLU A 548 -31.90 6.58 2.22
C GLU A 548 -30.76 7.35 1.55
N LYS A 549 -30.27 8.40 2.23
CA LYS A 549 -29.22 9.29 1.72
C LYS A 549 -27.98 9.23 2.61
N SER A 550 -27.36 8.04 2.69
CA SER A 550 -26.23 7.78 3.58
C SER A 550 -25.02 8.68 3.27
N LEU A 551 -24.73 8.94 1.99
CA LEU A 551 -23.62 9.81 1.59
C LEU A 551 -23.88 11.30 1.88
N ASP A 552 -25.09 11.80 1.63
CA ASP A 552 -25.47 13.18 2.01
C ASP A 552 -25.45 13.33 3.54
N ALA A 553 -25.98 12.37 4.28
CA ALA A 553 -25.96 12.37 5.74
C ALA A 553 -24.53 12.39 6.30
N ALA A 554 -23.62 11.57 5.76
CA ALA A 554 -22.21 11.59 6.14
C ALA A 554 -21.57 12.97 5.89
N ARG A 555 -21.77 13.51 4.68
CA ARG A 555 -21.21 14.80 4.27
C ARG A 555 -21.72 15.95 5.14
N GLU A 556 -23.02 16.04 5.35
CA GLU A 556 -23.62 17.11 6.16
C GLU A 556 -23.33 16.93 7.65
N GLY A 557 -23.26 15.69 8.15
CA GLY A 557 -22.83 15.39 9.51
C GLY A 557 -21.40 15.89 9.79
N LEU A 558 -20.47 15.68 8.85
CA LEU A 558 -19.10 16.22 8.93
C LEU A 558 -19.07 17.75 8.84
N LYS A 559 -19.83 18.36 7.92
CA LYS A 559 -19.94 19.83 7.83
C LYS A 559 -20.45 20.43 9.12
N PHE A 560 -21.46 19.81 9.74
CA PHE A 560 -21.99 20.24 11.03
C PHE A 560 -20.94 20.10 12.13
N SER A 561 -20.36 18.92 12.31
CA SER A 561 -19.46 18.62 13.43
C SER A 561 -18.14 19.40 13.35
N CYS A 562 -17.62 19.66 12.15
CA CYS A 562 -16.45 20.52 11.94
C CYS A 562 -16.80 22.02 11.94
N GLY A 563 -18.07 22.39 11.72
CA GLY A 563 -18.55 23.76 11.62
C GLY A 563 -18.58 24.53 12.94
N SER A 564 -18.78 25.86 12.88
CA SER A 564 -18.79 26.72 14.08
C SER A 564 -20.04 26.59 14.94
N VAL A 565 -21.09 25.93 14.45
CA VAL A 565 -22.37 25.76 15.14
C VAL A 565 -22.34 24.58 16.11
N ALA A 566 -21.57 23.53 15.82
CA ALA A 566 -21.43 22.39 16.72
C ALA A 566 -20.74 22.81 18.03
N THR A 567 -21.26 22.32 19.16
CA THR A 567 -20.74 22.63 20.50
C THR A 567 -20.53 21.37 21.32
N GLY A 568 -19.66 21.45 22.34
CA GLY A 568 -19.41 20.34 23.27
C GLY A 568 -19.10 19.02 22.55
N ALA A 569 -19.84 17.96 22.90
CA ALA A 569 -19.67 16.63 22.31
C ALA A 569 -19.96 16.56 20.81
N GLN A 570 -20.67 17.53 20.22
CA GLN A 570 -20.96 17.53 18.77
C GLN A 570 -19.78 18.03 17.93
N LYS A 571 -18.83 18.74 18.53
CA LYS A 571 -17.71 19.38 17.83
C LYS A 571 -16.61 18.36 17.55
N ALA A 572 -16.22 18.22 16.28
CA ALA A 572 -15.06 17.43 15.82
C ALA A 572 -13.75 18.01 16.38
N ARG A 573 -12.76 17.16 16.64
CA ARG A 573 -11.45 17.56 17.18
C ARG A 573 -10.60 18.07 16.01
N PRO A 574 -9.93 19.22 16.12
CA PRO A 574 -9.16 19.78 15.01
C PRO A 574 -8.02 18.89 14.49
N ASP A 575 -7.50 18.00 15.33
CA ASP A 575 -6.37 17.11 15.04
C ASP A 575 -6.76 15.62 15.00
N ALA A 576 -8.06 15.31 14.98
CA ALA A 576 -8.52 13.94 14.83
C ALA A 576 -8.72 13.58 13.36
N ILE A 577 -8.33 12.36 13.00
CA ILE A 577 -8.64 11.74 11.72
C ILE A 577 -10.15 11.43 11.70
N PRO A 578 -10.94 12.01 10.78
CA PRO A 578 -12.34 11.66 10.61
C PRO A 578 -12.45 10.31 9.91
N VAL A 579 -13.33 9.44 10.40
CA VAL A 579 -13.64 8.16 9.77
C VAL A 579 -15.15 8.03 9.63
N VAL A 580 -15.64 7.71 8.43
CA VAL A 580 -17.07 7.53 8.19
C VAL A 580 -17.38 6.03 8.11
N VAL A 581 -18.44 5.60 8.80
CA VAL A 581 -18.93 4.21 8.75
C VAL A 581 -20.40 4.22 8.37
N LEU A 582 -20.72 3.67 7.20
CA LEU A 582 -22.09 3.54 6.71
C LEU A 582 -22.66 2.17 7.11
N LEU A 583 -23.89 2.14 7.61
CA LEU A 583 -24.67 0.92 7.84
C LEU A 583 -26.04 1.08 7.14
N THR A 584 -26.29 0.32 6.08
CA THR A 584 -27.54 0.36 5.29
C THR A 584 -27.75 -0.96 4.55
N ASP A 585 -29.00 -1.40 4.43
CA ASP A 585 -29.41 -2.56 3.64
C ASP A 585 -29.90 -2.22 2.23
N THR A 586 -29.95 -0.93 1.87
CA THR A 586 -30.34 -0.44 0.54
C THR A 586 -29.23 0.36 -0.16
N ARG A 587 -29.42 0.72 -1.44
CA ARG A 587 -28.53 1.64 -2.17
C ARG A 587 -28.60 3.08 -1.65
N ASP A 588 -27.52 3.85 -1.83
CA ASP A 588 -27.57 5.30 -1.57
C ASP A 588 -28.39 6.04 -2.66
N GLN A 589 -29.30 6.89 -2.20
CA GLN A 589 -30.21 7.69 -3.03
C GLN A 589 -29.89 9.19 -2.98
N SER A 590 -28.67 9.56 -2.56
CA SER A 590 -28.18 10.93 -2.56
C SER A 590 -28.09 11.49 -3.99
N THR A 591 -28.27 12.80 -4.16
CA THR A 591 -28.43 13.37 -5.52
C THR A 591 -27.10 13.61 -6.26
N ASP A 592 -26.01 13.90 -5.54
CA ASP A 592 -24.71 14.25 -6.12
C ASP A 592 -23.91 13.05 -6.63
N SER A 593 -23.13 13.20 -7.69
CA SER A 593 -22.38 12.10 -8.33
C SER A 593 -21.35 11.45 -7.39
N VAL A 594 -20.96 10.19 -7.69
CA VAL A 594 -19.87 9.49 -6.99
C VAL A 594 -18.59 10.33 -6.99
N ALA A 595 -18.25 10.96 -8.13
CA ALA A 595 -17.09 11.83 -8.24
C ALA A 595 -17.16 13.07 -7.32
N ALA A 596 -18.35 13.66 -7.13
CA ALA A 596 -18.54 14.79 -6.23
C ALA A 596 -18.36 14.37 -4.76
N PHE A 597 -18.88 13.21 -4.37
CA PHE A 597 -18.64 12.65 -3.04
C PHE A 597 -17.17 12.28 -2.82
N ASN A 598 -16.52 11.64 -3.79
CA ASN A 598 -15.11 11.30 -3.69
C ASN A 598 -14.24 12.56 -3.54
N THR A 599 -14.53 13.60 -4.34
CA THR A 599 -13.87 14.91 -4.20
C THR A 599 -14.04 15.48 -2.79
N PHE A 600 -15.26 15.44 -2.24
CA PHE A 600 -15.52 15.88 -0.86
C PHE A 600 -14.71 15.09 0.17
N PHE A 601 -14.80 13.76 0.17
CA PHE A 601 -14.14 12.93 1.18
C PHE A 601 -12.61 12.95 1.08
N GLN A 602 -12.04 13.08 -0.12
CA GLN A 602 -10.58 13.11 -0.28
C GLN A 602 -9.97 14.50 -0.07
N THR A 603 -10.59 15.58 -0.56
CA THR A 603 -9.96 16.92 -0.59
C THR A 603 -10.88 18.08 -0.22
N GLY A 604 -12.19 17.96 -0.41
CA GLY A 604 -13.16 19.06 -0.27
C GLY A 604 -13.87 19.15 1.09
N ASN A 605 -13.48 18.37 2.08
CA ASN A 605 -14.14 18.31 3.39
C ASN A 605 -13.60 19.37 4.37
N PRO A 606 -14.38 19.74 5.39
CA PRO A 606 -13.98 20.77 6.36
C PRO A 606 -12.81 20.38 7.28
N ALA A 607 -12.38 19.12 7.30
CA ALA A 607 -11.19 18.70 8.03
C ALA A 607 -9.90 18.89 7.21
N ASN A 608 -10.02 19.16 5.90
CA ASN A 608 -8.88 19.28 4.97
C ASN A 608 -7.94 18.06 5.04
N GLN A 609 -8.53 16.87 5.12
CA GLN A 609 -7.85 15.58 5.23
C GLN A 609 -8.55 14.57 4.33
N SER A 610 -7.84 13.53 3.86
CA SER A 610 -8.52 12.41 3.21
C SER A 610 -9.30 11.60 4.25
N ILE A 611 -10.59 11.36 3.98
CA ILE A 611 -11.51 10.64 4.86
C ILE A 611 -11.82 9.29 4.24
N ALA A 612 -11.45 8.21 4.93
CA ALA A 612 -11.87 6.87 4.55
C ALA A 612 -13.37 6.70 4.85
N VAL A 613 -14.14 6.30 3.84
CA VAL A 613 -15.55 5.95 3.97
C VAL A 613 -15.66 4.43 3.97
N HIS A 614 -16.07 3.85 5.09
CA HIS A 614 -16.27 2.43 5.25
C HIS A 614 -17.75 2.06 5.14
N GLY A 615 -18.06 0.80 4.83
CA GLY A 615 -19.44 0.36 4.70
C GLY A 615 -19.70 -1.05 5.20
N ILE A 616 -20.75 -1.18 5.98
CA ILE A 616 -21.45 -2.43 6.26
C ILE A 616 -22.75 -2.35 5.47
N ILE A 617 -22.73 -2.87 4.26
CA ILE A 617 -23.77 -2.61 3.26
C ILE A 617 -24.39 -3.91 2.74
N CYS A 618 -25.54 -3.81 2.08
CA CYS A 618 -26.06 -4.94 1.34
C CYS A 618 -25.15 -5.28 0.14
N PRO A 619 -24.62 -6.52 0.02
CA PRO A 619 -23.77 -6.89 -1.10
C PRO A 619 -24.51 -6.76 -2.45
N PRO A 620 -23.90 -6.19 -3.50
CA PRO A 620 -24.50 -6.08 -4.82
C PRO A 620 -24.32 -7.36 -5.66
N ASP A 621 -24.60 -8.52 -5.07
CA ASP A 621 -24.40 -9.85 -5.68
C ASP A 621 -25.69 -10.43 -6.30
N GLY A 622 -26.73 -9.61 -6.42
CA GLY A 622 -28.06 -9.98 -6.94
C GLY A 622 -29.02 -10.52 -5.88
N ALA A 623 -28.57 -10.92 -4.70
CA ALA A 623 -29.44 -11.27 -3.58
C ALA A 623 -29.76 -10.03 -2.73
N ARG A 624 -31.04 -9.73 -2.53
CA ARG A 624 -31.47 -8.58 -1.72
C ARG A 624 -31.39 -8.90 -0.22
N CYS A 625 -31.11 -7.88 0.59
CA CYS A 625 -31.06 -7.98 2.05
C CYS A 625 -32.46 -7.86 2.66
N ASP A 626 -33.28 -6.94 2.13
CA ASP A 626 -34.73 -6.96 2.26
C ASP A 626 -35.43 -7.05 0.90
N SER A 627 -36.58 -7.71 0.85
CA SER A 627 -37.37 -7.87 -0.36
C SER A 627 -37.77 -6.54 -1.06
N GLN A 628 -37.96 -5.47 -0.29
CA GLN A 628 -38.44 -4.17 -0.76
C GLN A 628 -37.31 -3.25 -1.21
N GLU A 629 -36.07 -3.60 -0.90
CA GLU A 629 -34.91 -2.74 -1.09
C GLU A 629 -34.12 -3.07 -2.34
N ASP A 630 -33.49 -2.04 -2.90
CA ASP A 630 -32.71 -2.16 -4.12
C ASP A 630 -31.23 -2.00 -3.80
N ASN A 631 -30.49 -3.10 -3.90
CA ASN A 631 -29.04 -3.15 -3.75
C ASN A 631 -28.30 -3.04 -5.10
N THR A 632 -29.01 -2.77 -6.20
CA THR A 632 -28.38 -2.55 -7.50
C THR A 632 -27.84 -1.13 -7.62
N ASN A 633 -26.72 -0.99 -8.34
CA ASN A 633 -26.01 0.28 -8.52
C ASN A 633 -25.64 0.97 -7.17
N PRO A 634 -24.89 0.29 -6.29
CA PRO A 634 -24.56 0.81 -4.97
C PRO A 634 -23.48 1.90 -5.04
N ARG A 635 -23.89 3.15 -5.31
CA ARG A 635 -22.96 4.29 -5.44
C ARG A 635 -22.10 4.54 -4.21
N HIS A 636 -22.60 4.23 -3.02
CA HIS A 636 -21.80 4.28 -1.81
C HIS A 636 -20.68 3.24 -1.80
N ALA A 637 -20.85 2.08 -2.44
CA ALA A 637 -19.79 1.08 -2.59
C ALA A 637 -18.64 1.61 -3.47
N ASP A 638 -18.98 2.36 -4.53
CA ASP A 638 -17.97 3.01 -5.37
C ASP A 638 -17.18 4.09 -4.60
N VAL A 639 -17.86 4.88 -3.74
CA VAL A 639 -17.20 5.86 -2.86
C VAL A 639 -16.32 5.16 -1.82
N ILE A 640 -16.80 4.06 -1.22
CA ILE A 640 -16.02 3.27 -0.27
C ILE A 640 -14.73 2.75 -0.95
N ALA A 641 -14.85 2.18 -2.15
CA ALA A 641 -13.70 1.69 -2.91
C ALA A 641 -12.70 2.81 -3.26
N GLN A 642 -13.17 3.97 -3.72
CA GLN A 642 -12.32 5.10 -4.10
C GLN A 642 -11.67 5.81 -2.90
N THR A 643 -12.21 5.65 -1.70
CA THR A 643 -11.62 6.19 -0.46
C THR A 643 -10.81 5.14 0.30
N SER A 644 -10.50 3.99 -0.32
CA SER A 644 -9.78 2.86 0.27
C SER A 644 -10.41 2.34 1.56
N GLY A 645 -11.73 2.47 1.67
CA GLY A 645 -12.49 1.99 2.82
C GLY A 645 -12.74 0.50 2.77
N VAL A 646 -12.79 -0.10 3.96
CA VAL A 646 -13.25 -1.47 4.17
C VAL A 646 -14.77 -1.56 3.92
N VAL A 647 -15.18 -2.52 3.09
CA VAL A 647 -16.58 -2.86 2.83
C VAL A 647 -16.87 -4.31 3.22
N GLY A 648 -18.05 -4.57 3.78
CA GLY A 648 -18.53 -5.92 4.07
C GLY A 648 -20.05 -6.01 4.16
N SER A 649 -20.54 -7.22 4.41
CA SER A 649 -21.97 -7.56 4.30
C SER A 649 -22.76 -7.24 5.57
N ILE A 650 -23.94 -6.65 5.41
CA ILE A 650 -24.91 -6.41 6.50
C ILE A 650 -25.78 -7.63 6.84
N ARG A 651 -25.80 -8.68 6.01
CA ARG A 651 -26.83 -9.74 6.04
C ARG A 651 -26.96 -10.50 7.36
N ASP A 652 -25.90 -10.58 8.15
CA ASP A 652 -25.90 -11.36 9.37
C ASP A 652 -24.90 -10.81 10.40
N ALA A 653 -25.11 -11.23 11.65
CA ALA A 653 -24.30 -10.78 12.77
C ALA A 653 -22.80 -11.09 12.62
N ALA A 654 -22.44 -12.21 11.96
CA ALA A 654 -21.04 -12.62 11.82
C ALA A 654 -20.31 -11.71 10.81
N ASN A 655 -20.95 -11.39 9.69
CA ASN A 655 -20.40 -10.46 8.71
C ASN A 655 -20.36 -9.02 9.23
N ILE A 656 -21.38 -8.54 9.96
CA ILE A 656 -21.33 -7.22 10.61
C ILE A 656 -20.16 -7.16 11.60
N THR A 657 -19.99 -8.18 12.43
CA THR A 657 -18.89 -8.26 13.42
C THR A 657 -17.53 -8.32 12.73
N ALA A 658 -17.38 -9.11 11.66
CA ALA A 658 -16.14 -9.17 10.90
C ALA A 658 -15.81 -7.82 10.25
N THR A 659 -16.82 -7.17 9.66
CA THR A 659 -16.65 -5.90 8.95
C THR A 659 -16.24 -4.78 9.89
N ILE A 660 -16.94 -4.61 11.01
CA ILE A 660 -16.60 -3.55 11.97
C ILE A 660 -15.21 -3.78 12.59
N ASN A 661 -14.82 -5.03 12.82
CA ASN A 661 -13.47 -5.35 13.27
C ASN A 661 -12.41 -4.98 12.22
N GLY A 662 -12.67 -5.23 10.93
CA GLY A 662 -11.79 -4.83 9.83
C GLY A 662 -11.70 -3.32 9.66
N ILE A 663 -12.81 -2.59 9.82
CA ILE A 663 -12.85 -1.12 9.83
C ILE A 663 -11.97 -0.56 10.95
N VAL A 664 -12.10 -1.12 12.16
CA VAL A 664 -11.30 -0.71 13.32
C VAL A 664 -9.82 -1.03 13.10
N ASP A 665 -9.46 -2.20 12.55
CA ASP A 665 -8.07 -2.52 12.19
C ASP A 665 -7.50 -1.50 11.19
N SER A 666 -8.24 -1.22 10.12
CA SER A 666 -7.86 -0.23 9.11
C SER A 666 -7.71 1.17 9.71
N THR A 667 -8.52 1.51 10.72
CA THR A 667 -8.48 2.81 11.38
C THR A 667 -7.31 2.93 12.34
N ILE A 668 -7.03 1.88 13.13
CA ILE A 668 -5.82 1.81 13.98
C ILE A 668 -4.58 1.96 13.12
N ALA A 669 -4.54 1.24 12.00
CA ALA A 669 -3.44 1.34 11.04
C ALA A 669 -3.31 2.76 10.47
N ALA A 670 -4.38 3.34 9.92
CA ALA A 670 -4.36 4.69 9.35
C ALA A 670 -3.88 5.80 10.33
N ALA A 671 -4.05 5.58 11.63
CA ALA A 671 -3.65 6.48 12.69
C ALA A 671 -2.28 6.13 13.34
N GLY A 672 -1.62 5.08 12.84
CA GLY A 672 -0.30 4.63 13.24
C GLY A 672 0.83 5.51 12.69
N TYR A 673 2.07 5.15 13.02
CA TYR A 673 3.27 5.79 12.48
C TYR A 673 3.44 5.40 11.01
N LYS A 674 3.53 6.37 10.10
CA LYS A 674 3.75 6.12 8.67
C LYS A 674 5.24 5.85 8.44
N LEU A 675 5.54 4.68 7.89
CA LEU A 675 6.90 4.29 7.54
C LEU A 675 7.37 5.06 6.29
N ALA A 676 8.66 5.36 6.23
CA ALA A 676 9.28 6.08 5.11
C ALA A 676 9.17 5.31 3.80
N LYS A 677 9.41 3.99 3.85
CA LYS A 677 9.29 3.08 2.71
C LYS A 677 8.25 1.96 3.03
N PRO A 678 7.62 1.36 2.02
CA PRO A 678 6.70 0.23 2.24
C PRO A 678 7.47 -1.03 2.69
N PRO A 679 7.23 -1.59 3.88
CA PRO A 679 8.05 -2.69 4.40
C PRO A 679 7.62 -4.04 3.83
N ILE A 680 8.56 -4.95 3.61
CA ILE A 680 8.27 -6.39 3.58
C ILE A 680 7.83 -6.76 5.01
N GLY A 681 6.53 -7.00 5.23
CA GLY A 681 5.94 -7.04 6.57
C GLY A 681 6.62 -8.00 7.55
N ALA A 682 7.08 -9.15 7.05
CA ALA A 682 7.80 -10.16 7.81
C ALA A 682 9.18 -9.71 8.35
N SER A 683 9.78 -8.67 7.76
CA SER A 683 11.13 -8.17 8.10
C SER A 683 11.15 -7.16 9.25
N VAL A 684 9.98 -6.68 9.69
CA VAL A 684 9.91 -5.51 10.56
C VAL A 684 10.36 -5.86 11.97
N ARG A 685 11.30 -5.07 12.50
CA ARG A 685 11.74 -5.07 13.89
C ARG A 685 11.47 -3.72 14.50
N VAL A 686 11.01 -3.71 15.76
CA VAL A 686 10.69 -2.47 16.48
C VAL A 686 11.31 -2.48 17.86
N GLY A 687 11.89 -1.35 18.24
CA GLY A 687 12.31 -1.05 19.59
C GLY A 687 11.64 0.20 20.14
N LEU A 688 11.47 0.23 21.46
CA LEU A 688 10.98 1.35 22.24
C LEU A 688 11.92 1.62 23.41
N GLU A 689 12.15 2.89 23.70
CA GLU A 689 12.93 3.29 24.87
C GLU A 689 12.28 2.78 26.17
N SER A 690 10.95 2.88 26.24
CA SER A 690 10.16 2.34 27.35
C SER A 690 8.75 1.92 26.92
N VAL A 691 8.25 0.87 27.57
CA VAL A 691 6.91 0.30 27.34
C VAL A 691 6.03 0.46 28.58
N THR A 692 4.72 0.44 28.38
CA THR A 692 3.71 0.65 29.44
C THR A 692 3.84 -0.38 30.58
N ASN A 693 4.11 -1.65 30.24
CA ASN A 693 4.37 -2.69 31.22
C ASN A 693 5.51 -3.61 30.76
N PRO A 694 6.75 -3.38 31.25
CA PRO A 694 7.92 -4.17 30.88
C PRO A 694 7.84 -5.65 31.23
N THR A 695 7.04 -6.06 32.23
CA THR A 695 6.92 -7.48 32.61
C THR A 695 6.21 -8.32 31.55
N ALA A 696 5.34 -7.69 30.75
CA ALA A 696 4.61 -8.35 29.67
C ALA A 696 5.30 -8.23 28.30
N CYS A 697 6.44 -7.54 28.22
CA CYS A 697 7.18 -7.26 26.99
C CYS A 697 8.60 -7.82 27.11
N PRO A 698 8.90 -8.96 26.48
CA PRO A 698 10.12 -9.73 26.74
C PRO A 698 11.41 -8.98 26.38
N SER A 699 11.36 -8.05 25.43
CA SER A 699 12.46 -7.15 25.06
C SER A 699 11.87 -5.80 24.68
N ASN A 700 12.61 -4.72 24.94
CA ASN A 700 12.29 -3.37 24.46
C ASN A 700 13.02 -3.00 23.16
N THR A 701 13.96 -3.83 22.68
CA THR A 701 14.69 -3.62 21.40
C THR A 701 14.31 -4.62 20.31
N ASP A 702 13.40 -5.54 20.64
CA ASP A 702 12.74 -6.46 19.72
C ASP A 702 11.35 -6.77 20.29
N LEU A 703 10.43 -5.83 20.07
CA LEU A 703 9.06 -6.02 20.51
C LEU A 703 8.45 -7.24 19.80
N PRO A 704 7.59 -8.01 20.47
CA PRO A 704 6.84 -9.05 19.81
C PRO A 704 5.87 -8.47 18.77
N ARG A 705 5.79 -9.09 17.60
CA ARG A 705 4.73 -8.84 16.63
C ARG A 705 3.42 -9.46 17.15
N SER A 706 2.51 -8.63 17.67
CA SER A 706 1.28 -9.06 18.33
C SER A 706 0.28 -7.91 18.49
N ARG A 707 -1.01 -8.19 18.25
CA ARG A 707 -2.12 -7.29 18.56
C ARG A 707 -2.64 -7.43 20.00
N VAL A 708 -2.04 -8.30 20.82
CA VAL A 708 -2.35 -8.42 22.25
C VAL A 708 -1.38 -7.59 23.07
N ASN A 709 -0.08 -7.84 22.96
CA ASN A 709 0.98 -7.08 23.61
C ASN A 709 2.15 -7.01 22.64
N GLY A 710 2.30 -5.91 21.91
CA GLY A 710 3.31 -5.83 20.86
C GLY A 710 3.09 -4.70 19.87
N PHE A 711 3.55 -4.92 18.66
CA PHE A 711 3.28 -4.07 17.51
C PHE A 711 2.69 -4.87 16.35
N ASP A 712 2.15 -4.16 15.37
CA ASP A 712 1.83 -4.71 14.07
C ASP A 712 2.04 -3.67 12.96
N VAL A 713 2.22 -4.15 11.73
CA VAL A 713 2.31 -3.34 10.52
C VAL A 713 1.19 -3.69 9.58
N ASN A 714 0.66 -2.68 8.88
CA ASN A 714 -0.38 -2.87 7.89
C ASN A 714 0.16 -2.51 6.51
N GLY A 715 0.17 -3.47 5.59
CA GLY A 715 0.72 -3.28 4.24
C GLY A 715 -0.05 -2.28 3.38
N VAL A 716 -1.38 -2.23 3.53
CA VAL A 716 -2.24 -1.29 2.79
C VAL A 716 -1.97 0.17 3.15
N SER A 717 -1.93 0.48 4.44
CA SER A 717 -1.69 1.84 4.92
C SER A 717 -0.21 2.18 5.09
N LYS A 718 0.68 1.18 5.05
CA LYS A 718 2.14 1.33 5.24
C LYS A 718 2.48 1.97 6.59
N THR A 719 1.78 1.53 7.63
CA THR A 719 1.87 2.12 8.98
C THR A 719 2.16 1.08 10.04
N LEU A 720 2.77 1.54 11.11
CA LEU A 720 3.10 0.79 12.32
C LEU A 720 2.20 1.20 13.50
N SER A 721 1.66 0.22 14.22
CA SER A 721 0.75 0.42 15.35
C SER A 721 1.17 -0.39 16.58
N PHE A 722 0.89 0.13 17.78
CA PHE A 722 1.25 -0.49 19.06
C PHE A 722 0.02 -0.96 19.85
N TYR A 723 0.15 -2.09 20.54
CA TYR A 723 -0.95 -2.78 21.22
C TYR A 723 -0.61 -3.19 22.66
N GLY A 724 -1.62 -3.08 23.53
CA GLY A 724 -1.63 -3.59 24.90
C GLY A 724 -0.50 -3.09 25.79
N ALA A 725 0.15 -4.02 26.49
CA ALA A 725 1.21 -3.73 27.46
C ALA A 725 2.49 -3.16 26.84
N CYS A 726 2.74 -3.43 25.56
CA CYS A 726 3.96 -3.01 24.86
C CYS A 726 3.81 -1.69 24.11
N ARG A 727 2.74 -0.93 24.39
CA ARG A 727 2.61 0.45 23.94
C ARG A 727 3.67 1.34 24.60
N PRO A 728 4.07 2.45 23.96
CA PRO A 728 4.98 3.43 24.54
C PRO A 728 4.51 3.94 25.91
N ALA A 729 5.40 3.99 26.90
CA ALA A 729 5.05 4.37 28.28
C ALA A 729 4.66 5.86 28.40
N SER A 730 5.28 6.73 27.61
CA SER A 730 4.98 8.15 27.52
C SER A 730 4.76 8.51 26.06
N THR A 731 3.64 9.18 25.77
CA THR A 731 3.23 9.48 24.40
C THR A 731 3.58 10.92 24.03
N GLY A 732 4.20 11.11 22.86
CA GLY A 732 4.69 12.40 22.39
C GLY A 732 6.14 12.73 22.82
N THR A 733 6.77 11.84 23.59
CA THR A 733 8.17 11.99 24.05
C THR A 733 8.96 10.68 24.06
N GLY A 734 8.32 9.55 23.76
CA GLY A 734 8.99 8.25 23.75
C GLY A 734 9.70 8.02 22.43
N ASN A 735 11.02 7.82 22.49
CA ASN A 735 11.83 7.47 21.33
C ASN A 735 11.60 6.00 20.96
N ALA A 736 11.53 5.76 19.66
CA ALA A 736 11.36 4.46 19.04
C ALA A 736 12.35 4.33 17.88
N ALA A 737 12.61 3.08 17.50
CA ALA A 737 13.31 2.78 16.27
C ALA A 737 12.61 1.61 15.58
N VAL A 738 12.61 1.63 14.25
CA VAL A 738 12.11 0.52 13.43
C VAL A 738 13.12 0.24 12.33
N SER A 739 13.36 -1.05 12.07
CA SER A 739 14.17 -1.51 10.95
C SER A 739 13.45 -2.58 10.16
N TYR A 740 13.61 -2.57 8.84
CA TYR A 740 12.90 -3.47 7.93
C TYR A 740 13.58 -3.52 6.57
N ARG A 741 13.22 -4.52 5.78
CA ARG A 741 13.53 -4.60 4.35
C ARG A 741 12.38 -4.02 3.54
N TYR A 742 12.69 -3.39 2.42
CA TYR A 742 11.71 -2.89 1.45
C TYR A 742 12.12 -3.30 0.03
N TRP A 743 11.15 -3.37 -0.89
CA TRP A 743 11.44 -3.65 -2.29
C TRP A 743 11.98 -2.42 -3.00
N VAL A 744 13.01 -2.62 -3.83
CA VAL A 744 13.52 -1.62 -4.77
C VAL A 744 12.90 -1.94 -6.11
N ASP A 745 12.18 -0.96 -6.68
CA ASP A 745 11.49 -1.10 -7.97
C ASP A 745 12.54 -1.16 -9.09
N GLY A 746 12.65 -2.32 -9.74
CA GLY A 746 13.54 -2.50 -10.88
C GLY A 746 12.98 -1.94 -12.20
N LYS A 747 11.85 -1.21 -12.17
CA LYS A 747 11.06 -0.73 -13.34
C LYS A 747 10.99 -1.79 -14.44
N SER A 748 10.08 -2.74 -14.28
CA SER A 748 9.79 -3.74 -15.32
C SER A 748 8.44 -3.54 -15.99
N ASP A 749 8.30 -4.10 -17.20
CA ASP A 749 7.02 -4.15 -17.91
C ASP A 749 5.94 -4.79 -17.01
N PRO A 750 4.73 -4.22 -16.89
CA PRO A 750 3.65 -4.76 -16.04
C PRO A 750 3.22 -6.19 -16.42
N ASP A 751 3.48 -6.61 -17.65
CA ASP A 751 3.24 -7.97 -18.14
C ASP A 751 4.36 -8.95 -17.79
N GLY A 752 5.43 -8.51 -17.13
CA GLY A 752 6.66 -9.28 -16.97
C GLY A 752 7.28 -9.66 -18.30
N LYS A 753 6.98 -8.87 -19.35
CA LYS A 753 7.48 -9.10 -20.69
C LYS A 753 8.91 -8.66 -20.75
N ALA A 754 9.68 -9.45 -21.48
CA ALA A 754 10.98 -8.98 -21.91
C ALA A 754 10.80 -7.70 -22.74
N PRO A 755 11.79 -6.79 -22.71
CA PRO A 755 11.73 -5.57 -23.48
C PRO A 755 11.43 -5.82 -24.97
N CYS A 756 10.74 -4.87 -25.62
CA CYS A 756 10.31 -4.92 -27.02
C CYS A 756 9.34 -6.03 -27.41
N PHE A 757 8.69 -6.69 -26.43
CA PHE A 757 7.71 -7.75 -26.69
C PHE A 757 6.60 -7.39 -27.67
N GLU A 758 6.14 -6.13 -27.66
CA GLU A 758 5.06 -5.66 -28.54
C GLU A 758 5.57 -5.24 -29.93
N ASP A 759 6.88 -5.27 -30.19
CA ASP A 759 7.44 -4.95 -31.50
C ASP A 759 7.12 -6.08 -32.51
N PRO A 760 6.68 -5.77 -33.75
CA PRO A 760 6.47 -6.77 -34.79
C PRO A 760 7.71 -7.62 -35.13
N LYS A 761 8.89 -7.15 -34.72
CA LYS A 761 10.17 -7.81 -34.89
C LYS A 761 10.68 -8.41 -33.57
N TYR A 762 9.83 -8.60 -32.57
CA TYR A 762 10.13 -9.39 -31.40
C TYR A 762 10.45 -10.84 -31.80
N ASP A 763 11.46 -11.44 -31.17
CA ASP A 763 11.73 -12.87 -31.25
C ASP A 763 12.10 -13.41 -29.87
N PRO A 764 11.24 -14.25 -29.26
CA PRO A 764 11.48 -14.81 -27.92
C PRO A 764 12.66 -15.77 -27.85
N ASN A 765 13.22 -16.19 -28.99
CA ASN A 765 14.38 -17.08 -29.05
C ASN A 765 15.69 -16.31 -29.23
N ASP A 766 15.62 -15.00 -29.40
CA ASP A 766 16.78 -14.13 -29.52
C ASP A 766 17.08 -13.46 -28.16
N PRO A 767 18.34 -13.46 -27.67
CA PRO A 767 18.74 -12.87 -26.38
C PRO A 767 18.16 -11.48 -26.07
N ASP A 768 18.13 -10.59 -27.06
CA ASP A 768 17.61 -9.21 -26.95
C ASP A 768 16.12 -9.08 -27.24
N HIS A 769 15.46 -10.22 -27.42
CA HIS A 769 14.04 -10.27 -27.72
C HIS A 769 13.67 -9.58 -29.04
N CYS A 770 14.64 -9.36 -29.94
CA CYS A 770 14.47 -8.71 -31.24
C CYS A 770 15.14 -9.53 -32.36
N GLN A 771 14.46 -9.65 -33.50
CA GLN A 771 14.84 -10.52 -34.62
C GLN A 771 16.22 -10.15 -35.21
N GLY A 772 17.14 -11.12 -35.18
CA GLY A 772 18.37 -11.06 -35.94
C GLY A 772 19.35 -10.01 -35.40
N LYS A 773 19.60 -8.96 -36.19
CA LYS A 773 20.60 -7.90 -35.84
C LYS A 773 20.00 -6.68 -35.15
N LEU A 774 18.75 -6.81 -34.72
CA LEU A 774 18.04 -5.76 -34.01
C LEU A 774 18.30 -5.92 -32.52
N SER A 775 18.37 -4.80 -31.82
CA SER A 775 18.47 -4.76 -30.37
C SER A 775 17.29 -3.96 -29.83
N CYS A 776 16.86 -4.30 -28.62
CA CYS A 776 15.74 -3.62 -28.00
C CYS A 776 16.16 -2.25 -27.45
N ASP A 777 15.50 -1.19 -27.89
CA ASP A 777 15.64 0.12 -27.27
C ASP A 777 14.72 0.23 -26.05
N THR A 778 15.17 -0.29 -24.91
CA THR A 778 14.44 -0.29 -23.64
C THR A 778 14.28 1.12 -23.06
N ALA A 779 15.24 2.01 -23.34
CA ALA A 779 15.38 3.32 -22.70
C ALA A 779 14.44 4.39 -23.28
N THR A 780 14.13 4.35 -24.60
CA THR A 780 13.33 5.42 -25.23
C THR A 780 12.02 4.96 -25.83
N THR A 781 11.99 3.89 -26.62
CA THR A 781 10.81 3.55 -27.44
C THR A 781 10.19 2.20 -27.14
N ASN A 782 10.90 1.31 -26.45
CA ASN A 782 10.55 -0.10 -26.26
C ASN A 782 10.25 -0.81 -27.60
N THR A 783 11.05 -0.51 -28.63
CA THR A 783 10.92 -1.09 -29.99
C THR A 783 12.24 -1.66 -30.52
N CYS A 784 12.15 -2.63 -31.42
CA CYS A 784 13.31 -3.28 -32.04
C CYS A 784 13.92 -2.38 -33.12
N ILE A 785 15.06 -1.76 -32.81
CA ILE A 785 15.76 -0.83 -33.67
C ILE A 785 17.08 -1.41 -34.20
N CYS A 786 17.59 -0.79 -35.27
CA CYS A 786 18.93 -1.09 -35.77
C CYS A 786 19.98 -0.31 -35.00
N LYS A 787 20.77 -1.01 -34.18
CA LYS A 787 22.00 -0.47 -33.61
C LYS A 787 23.15 -0.64 -34.61
N ALA A 788 23.93 0.42 -34.82
CA ALA A 788 25.08 0.36 -35.69
C ALA A 788 26.14 -0.58 -35.10
N PRO A 789 26.88 -1.35 -35.92
CA PRO A 789 27.94 -2.20 -35.40
C PRO A 789 29.03 -1.34 -34.77
N VAL A 790 29.40 -1.75 -33.57
CA VAL A 790 30.42 -1.26 -32.65
C VAL A 790 31.74 -0.83 -33.31
N ALA A 791 32.24 -1.57 -34.31
CA ALA A 791 33.48 -1.24 -35.02
C ALA A 791 33.34 -0.14 -36.10
N GLY A 792 32.16 0.45 -36.24
CA GLY A 792 31.80 1.24 -37.41
C GLY A 792 31.75 0.40 -38.69
N CYS A 793 31.37 1.04 -39.79
CA CYS A 793 31.37 0.35 -41.08
C CYS A 793 32.77 0.31 -41.71
N PRO A 794 33.18 -0.83 -42.30
CA PRO A 794 34.44 -0.92 -43.02
C PRO A 794 34.59 0.21 -44.05
N SER A 795 35.82 0.69 -44.25
CA SER A 795 36.12 1.80 -45.17
C SER A 795 35.44 1.62 -46.53
N GLY A 796 34.62 2.60 -46.93
CA GLY A 796 33.80 2.58 -48.15
C GLY A 796 32.37 2.04 -47.97
N GLN A 797 31.93 1.73 -46.75
CA GLN A 797 30.56 1.34 -46.43
C GLN A 797 29.88 2.36 -45.51
N VAL A 798 28.55 2.43 -45.55
CA VAL A 798 27.70 3.22 -44.65
C VAL A 798 26.73 2.29 -43.93
N PHE A 799 26.38 2.62 -42.68
CA PHE A 799 25.41 1.82 -41.93
C PHE A 799 24.01 2.10 -42.44
N ASP A 800 23.32 1.05 -42.88
CA ASP A 800 21.91 1.13 -43.27
C ASP A 800 21.03 0.84 -42.06
N ASN A 801 20.46 1.90 -41.50
CA ASN A 801 19.61 1.83 -40.31
C ASN A 801 18.18 1.34 -40.60
N ARG A 802 17.87 0.95 -41.84
CA ARG A 802 16.58 0.31 -42.14
C ARG A 802 16.56 -1.05 -41.47
N THR A 803 15.48 -1.30 -40.73
CA THR A 803 15.27 -2.51 -39.93
C THR A 803 15.21 -3.82 -40.74
N THR A 804 15.21 -3.74 -42.07
CA THR A 804 15.30 -4.90 -42.99
C THR A 804 16.73 -5.21 -43.43
N VAL A 805 17.69 -4.32 -43.17
CA VAL A 805 19.09 -4.42 -43.63
C VAL A 805 20.04 -4.53 -42.45
N CYS A 806 19.98 -3.58 -41.51
CA CYS A 806 20.72 -3.59 -40.26
C CYS A 806 22.20 -4.00 -40.39
N ALA A 807 22.90 -3.37 -41.34
CA ALA A 807 24.25 -3.77 -41.69
C ALA A 807 25.00 -2.65 -42.39
N CYS A 808 26.32 -2.79 -42.41
CA CYS A 808 27.18 -1.98 -43.26
C CYS A 808 27.01 -2.38 -44.72
N VAL A 809 26.67 -1.40 -45.56
CA VAL A 809 26.45 -1.58 -46.99
C VAL A 809 27.31 -0.63 -47.80
N THR A 810 27.72 -1.05 -48.99
CA THR A 810 28.42 -0.17 -49.93
C THR A 810 27.43 0.82 -50.52
N PRO A 811 27.69 2.14 -50.52
CA PRO A 811 26.80 3.11 -51.13
C PRO A 811 26.59 2.79 -52.61
N ILE A 812 25.35 2.52 -53.01
CA ILE A 812 25.00 2.44 -54.43
C ILE A 812 24.83 3.89 -54.89
N GLY A 813 25.72 4.34 -55.78
CA GLY A 813 25.72 5.70 -56.32
C GLY A 813 24.48 6.04 -57.15
#